data_AF-M8AH65-F1
#
_entry.id   AF-M8AH65-F1
#
_cell.length_a   1.000
_cell.length_b   1.000
_cell.length_c   1.000
_cell.angle_alpha   90.00
_cell.angle_beta   90.00
_cell.angle_gamma   90.00
#
_symmetry.space_group_name_H-M   'P 1'
#
loop_
_entity.id
_entity.type
_entity.pdbx_description
1 polymer ?
#
loop_
_entity_poly.entity_id
_entity_poly.type
_entity_poly.pdbx_seq_one_letter_code
_entity_poly.pdbx_strand_id
1 'polypeptide(L)'
;MGSYDITGPAADVNMMGYANTEQIASGIHFRLKSRAFIVAEPNGKRVVFVNLDACMASQLVNIKVLERLKARYGDLYNENNVAISGIHTHAGPGGYLQYVVYIVTSLGFVRQSFDVIVDGIEKSIVEAHNNLHPGKIYVNKGDLLDAGVNRSPSAYLNNPAEERSKYKYNVDKEMTLVKFVDDESGPVGSFNWFATHGTSMSRTNSLISGDNKGAAARFMEDWAEKNGLPKQTGVASSDDLGFLHMTSVLPRRVSTIIPEPDEITDDLMQLASSFEASGGRRLEGSNITRRIRSSQENNAKFVSAFCQSNCGDVSPNVLGTFCIDTHLPCDFNHSTCNGKNELCYGRGPGYPNEFESTRIIGNRQFLKAVDLFNSASEEIQGKIDYRHTYLDFSQLKVSVSTSTGGPQVVKTCPAAMGFAFAAGTTDGPGAFDFKQGDDKPAILPIQIIRIGQLVILCVPGEFTTMAGRRLRDAVKNVLISGSNGEFGTNIHVVLAGLTNTYSQYVTTFEEYQIQRYEGASTLYGPHTLSAYIQEFQKLATAMVENKEVPTNIQPPDMLEKQIGLLPGVMYDSTPPGVHFGDVSSDVAANSNFRKGSTVNATFYSACPRNDLLTEGTFALVEKLNGNDWIPVYDDDDWSLQFKWSRPSKFSPRSFATLEWTIPEDAASGVYRLRHSGASKPLIGSIKHFTVTINANRLIQHKYGENFFLLTVTPPKSKSQQASLLPDPTIKELILGFHLEKRLRANFEQCLYQDFFDRRAAVGDLSSVCASGRGGAKQGALGGKAGRREGGFNEVKSPIAGTGVPVVAVCRSSLPASPTWTVWMKGGSPGSGWRVDLG
;
A
#
# COMPACT_ATOMS: atom_id res chain seq x y z
N MET A 1 12.38 14.02 16.42
CA MET A 1 11.50 13.22 15.52
C MET A 1 10.09 13.16 16.10
N GLY A 2 9.07 12.94 15.28
CA GLY A 2 7.68 12.83 15.75
C GLY A 2 6.83 11.90 14.87
N SER A 3 5.80 11.30 15.45
CA SER A 3 4.93 10.32 14.80
C SER A 3 3.51 10.39 15.36
N TYR A 4 2.52 10.56 14.50
CA TYR A 4 1.12 10.70 14.92
C TYR A 4 0.17 9.97 13.98
N ASP A 5 -0.96 9.50 14.51
CA ASP A 5 -1.96 8.77 13.72
C ASP A 5 -2.78 9.66 12.78
N ILE A 6 -2.94 9.16 11.55
CA ILE A 6 -3.70 9.79 10.46
C ILE A 6 -4.76 8.83 9.90
N THR A 7 -5.11 7.78 10.63
CA THR A 7 -6.09 6.77 10.21
C THR A 7 -7.46 7.41 10.03
N GLY A 8 -7.91 7.44 8.80
CA GLY A 8 -9.24 7.94 8.45
C GLY A 8 -10.37 6.95 8.75
N PRO A 9 -11.57 7.22 8.21
CA PRO A 9 -12.78 6.44 8.48
C PRO A 9 -12.65 4.97 8.04
N ALA A 10 -12.77 4.06 9.02
CA ALA A 10 -12.63 2.60 8.82
C ALA A 10 -13.90 1.90 8.30
N ALA A 11 -14.90 2.65 7.83
CA ALA A 11 -16.13 2.11 7.27
C ALA A 11 -16.68 3.04 6.18
N ASP A 12 -17.32 2.45 5.16
CA ASP A 12 -18.15 3.14 4.15
C ASP A 12 -17.46 4.18 3.25
N VAL A 13 -16.14 4.33 3.37
CA VAL A 13 -15.35 5.24 2.54
C VAL A 13 -14.54 4.44 1.53
N ASN A 14 -14.59 4.86 0.26
CA ASN A 14 -13.79 4.26 -0.79
C ASN A 14 -12.29 4.40 -0.48
N MET A 15 -11.51 3.37 -0.78
CA MET A 15 -10.05 3.42 -0.61
C MET A 15 -9.41 4.18 -1.77
N MET A 16 -8.34 4.94 -1.48
CA MET A 16 -7.63 5.73 -2.48
C MET A 16 -6.58 4.88 -3.20
N GLY A 17 -6.51 4.98 -4.53
CA GLY A 17 -5.45 4.39 -5.34
C GLY A 17 -5.96 3.59 -6.54
N TYR A 18 -6.72 2.51 -6.30
CA TYR A 18 -7.19 1.62 -7.37
C TYR A 18 -8.32 2.17 -8.24
N ALA A 19 -8.93 3.30 -7.85
CA ALA A 19 -10.11 3.86 -8.50
C ALA A 19 -11.27 2.85 -8.67
N ASN A 20 -11.38 1.88 -7.74
CA ASN A 20 -12.40 0.85 -7.74
C ASN A 20 -13.55 1.25 -6.80
N THR A 21 -14.74 1.54 -7.33
CA THR A 21 -15.91 1.98 -6.54
C THR A 21 -16.42 0.91 -5.56
N GLU A 22 -16.08 -0.36 -5.78
CA GLU A 22 -16.42 -1.47 -4.88
C GLU A 22 -15.42 -1.63 -3.72
N GLN A 23 -14.26 -0.97 -3.79
CA GLN A 23 -13.25 -1.06 -2.74
C GLN A 23 -13.57 -0.07 -1.61
N ILE A 24 -14.38 -0.53 -0.66
CA ILE A 24 -14.89 0.29 0.45
C ILE A 24 -14.26 -0.20 1.75
N ALA A 25 -13.74 0.73 2.56
CA ALA A 25 -13.21 0.43 3.88
C ALA A 25 -14.28 -0.25 4.76
N SER A 26 -13.87 -1.30 5.46
CA SER A 26 -14.70 -2.13 6.32
C SER A 26 -13.89 -2.68 7.50
N GLY A 27 -12.92 -1.92 7.97
CA GLY A 27 -12.04 -2.32 9.06
C GLY A 27 -10.63 -1.77 8.96
N ILE A 28 -9.77 -2.25 9.85
CA ILE A 28 -8.36 -1.87 9.99
C ILE A 28 -7.54 -3.16 10.10
N HIS A 29 -6.48 -3.25 9.30
CA HIS A 29 -5.41 -4.24 9.47
C HIS A 29 -4.34 -3.68 10.40
N PHE A 30 -3.83 -2.48 10.12
CA PHE A 30 -3.04 -1.69 11.07
C PHE A 30 -3.18 -0.19 10.75
N ARG A 31 -2.85 0.68 11.71
CA ARG A 31 -3.08 2.13 11.62
C ARG A 31 -2.10 2.81 10.66
N LEU A 32 -2.51 3.99 10.18
CA LEU A 32 -1.73 4.86 9.30
C LEU A 32 -1.08 5.98 10.12
N LYS A 33 0.20 6.29 9.90
CA LYS A 33 0.92 7.34 10.63
C LYS A 33 1.49 8.43 9.72
N SER A 34 1.53 9.65 10.25
CA SER A 34 2.38 10.75 9.79
C SER A 34 3.68 10.72 10.59
N ARG A 35 4.82 10.65 9.90
CA ARG A 35 6.16 10.64 10.53
C ARG A 35 6.96 11.85 10.09
N ALA A 36 7.31 12.71 11.04
CA ALA A 36 7.99 13.98 10.78
C ALA A 36 9.45 13.97 11.25
N PHE A 37 10.32 14.44 10.37
CA PHE A 37 11.77 14.54 10.57
C PHE A 37 12.17 16.00 10.43
N ILE A 38 12.70 16.58 11.51
CA ILE A 38 13.20 17.95 11.53
C ILE A 38 14.71 17.89 11.66
N VAL A 39 15.40 18.54 10.72
CA VAL A 39 16.85 18.76 10.78
C VAL A 39 17.08 20.26 10.79
N ALA A 40 17.89 20.72 11.73
CA ALA A 40 18.16 22.14 11.93
C ALA A 40 19.65 22.37 12.18
N GLU A 41 20.17 23.46 11.63
CA GLU A 41 21.47 23.99 12.03
C GLU A 41 21.33 24.69 13.39
N PRO A 42 22.36 24.68 14.26
CA PRO A 42 22.29 25.28 15.60
C PRO A 42 21.81 26.74 15.63
N ASN A 43 22.18 27.55 14.64
CA ASN A 43 21.79 28.96 14.51
C ASN A 43 21.40 29.30 13.07
N GLY A 44 20.76 28.38 12.34
CA GLY A 44 20.59 28.53 10.91
C GLY A 44 19.29 27.95 10.36
N LYS A 45 19.36 27.47 9.13
CA LYS A 45 18.21 26.94 8.40
C LYS A 45 17.73 25.64 9.06
N ARG A 46 16.45 25.36 8.87
CA ARG A 46 15.85 24.08 9.25
C ARG A 46 14.92 23.60 8.15
N VAL A 47 14.75 22.29 8.07
CA VAL A 47 13.85 21.62 7.14
C VAL A 47 13.00 20.60 7.88
N VAL A 48 11.79 20.40 7.39
CA VAL A 48 10.85 19.39 7.85
C VAL A 48 10.49 18.50 6.69
N PHE A 49 10.70 17.20 6.84
CA PHE A 49 10.19 16.20 5.91
C PHE A 49 9.17 15.32 6.61
N VAL A 50 7.96 15.24 6.07
CA VAL A 50 6.87 14.41 6.59
C VAL A 50 6.58 13.28 5.62
N ASN A 51 6.60 12.05 6.11
CA ASN A 51 6.24 10.85 5.35
C ASN A 51 4.92 10.29 5.89
N LEU A 52 3.91 10.23 5.03
CA LEU A 52 2.53 9.84 5.36
C LEU A 52 2.25 8.41 4.91
N ASP A 53 1.64 7.62 5.79
CA ASP A 53 1.00 6.36 5.42
C ASP A 53 -0.32 6.64 4.66
N ALA A 54 -0.21 7.31 3.51
CA ALA A 54 -1.31 7.69 2.63
C ALA A 54 -0.93 7.41 1.16
N CYS A 55 -1.93 7.46 0.27
CA CYS A 55 -1.70 7.20 -1.15
C CYS A 55 -0.85 8.30 -1.81
N MET A 56 -1.07 9.57 -1.49
CA MET A 56 -0.26 10.68 -2.00
C MET A 56 -0.39 11.92 -1.10
N ALA A 57 0.53 12.87 -1.25
CA ALA A 57 0.34 14.20 -0.70
C ALA A 57 -0.82 14.93 -1.41
N SER A 58 -1.42 15.89 -0.73
CA SER A 58 -2.55 16.68 -1.23
C SER A 58 -2.23 18.16 -1.15
N GLN A 59 -2.42 18.89 -2.25
CA GLN A 59 -2.27 20.36 -2.28
C GLN A 59 -3.09 21.03 -1.19
N LEU A 60 -4.34 20.58 -0.98
CA LEU A 60 -5.24 21.18 0.00
C LEU A 60 -4.78 20.90 1.43
N VAL A 61 -4.31 19.69 1.70
CA VAL A 61 -3.70 19.32 2.99
C VAL A 61 -2.47 20.19 3.23
N ASN A 62 -1.59 20.33 2.24
CA ASN A 62 -0.40 21.16 2.32
C ASN A 62 -0.72 22.62 2.65
N ILE A 63 -1.68 23.24 1.94
CA ILE A 63 -2.11 24.62 2.22
C ILE A 63 -2.56 24.76 3.68
N LYS A 64 -3.43 23.86 4.16
CA LYS A 64 -3.97 23.95 5.53
C LYS A 64 -2.96 23.62 6.62
N VAL A 65 -2.03 22.71 6.37
CA VAL A 65 -0.91 22.47 7.29
C VAL A 65 -0.02 23.71 7.38
N LEU A 66 0.37 24.31 6.26
CA LEU A 66 1.22 25.50 6.23
C LEU A 66 0.54 26.70 6.91
N GLU A 67 -0.76 26.91 6.71
CA GLU A 67 -1.53 27.94 7.43
C GLU A 67 -1.46 27.75 8.96
N ARG A 68 -1.65 26.52 9.44
CA ARG A 68 -1.60 26.22 10.88
C ARG A 68 -0.20 26.34 11.46
N LEU A 69 0.81 25.87 10.74
CA LEU A 69 2.21 26.02 11.13
C LEU A 69 2.61 27.50 11.18
N LYS A 70 2.16 28.30 10.21
CA LYS A 70 2.40 29.74 10.20
C LYS A 70 1.74 30.45 11.39
N ALA A 71 0.50 30.08 11.70
CA ALA A 71 -0.19 30.61 12.89
C ALA A 71 0.52 30.24 14.21
N ARG A 72 1.12 29.05 14.28
CA ARG A 72 1.79 28.54 15.48
C ARG A 72 3.23 29.02 15.65
N TYR A 73 3.99 29.09 14.56
CA TYR A 73 5.45 29.26 14.57
C TYR A 73 5.93 30.46 13.73
N GLY A 74 5.03 31.29 13.20
CA GLY A 74 5.38 32.37 12.28
C GLY A 74 6.00 31.82 10.98
N ASP A 75 7.02 32.48 10.44
CA ASP A 75 7.64 32.08 9.17
C ASP A 75 8.66 30.92 9.31
N LEU A 76 8.78 30.32 10.50
CA LEU A 76 9.73 29.24 10.79
C LEU A 76 9.54 28.00 9.90
N TYR A 77 8.28 27.69 9.58
CA TYR A 77 7.87 26.60 8.70
C TYR A 77 6.97 27.15 7.59
N ASN A 78 7.44 27.05 6.35
CA ASN A 78 6.79 27.56 5.17
C ASN A 78 7.03 26.61 3.97
N GLU A 79 6.46 26.94 2.81
CA GLU A 79 6.54 26.13 1.60
C GLU A 79 7.98 25.82 1.14
N ASN A 80 8.95 26.65 1.52
CA ASN A 80 10.32 26.46 1.12
C ASN A 80 11.00 25.31 1.89
N ASN A 81 10.64 25.10 3.15
CA ASN A 81 11.34 24.18 4.04
C ASN A 81 10.48 23.06 4.64
N VAL A 82 9.21 22.96 4.26
CA VAL A 82 8.33 21.83 4.59
C VAL A 82 8.08 21.00 3.34
N ALA A 83 8.33 19.70 3.42
CA ALA A 83 7.99 18.71 2.41
C ALA A 83 7.08 17.64 3.01
N ILE A 84 5.99 17.29 2.31
CA ILE A 84 5.02 16.28 2.75
C ILE A 84 4.86 15.25 1.64
N SER A 85 5.15 13.98 1.90
CA SER A 85 5.15 12.89 0.90
C SER A 85 4.30 11.71 1.35
N GLY A 86 3.59 11.06 0.42
CA GLY A 86 2.86 9.83 0.68
C GLY A 86 3.66 8.57 0.34
N ILE A 87 3.56 7.52 1.16
CA ILE A 87 4.18 6.21 0.86
C ILE A 87 3.51 5.47 -0.29
N HIS A 88 2.41 6.00 -0.83
CA HIS A 88 1.65 5.37 -1.90
C HIS A 88 1.04 4.02 -1.56
N THR A 89 0.48 3.92 -0.35
CA THR A 89 -0.44 2.81 0.00
C THR A 89 -1.77 2.99 -0.73
N HIS A 90 -2.26 1.92 -1.36
CA HIS A 90 -3.60 1.87 -1.99
C HIS A 90 -4.67 1.33 -1.03
N ALA A 91 -4.32 1.17 0.25
CA ALA A 91 -5.18 0.66 1.30
C ALA A 91 -5.47 1.71 2.39
N GLY A 92 -5.47 3.00 2.04
CA GLY A 92 -5.95 4.09 2.91
C GLY A 92 -7.28 4.69 2.43
N PRO A 93 -8.10 5.30 3.31
CA PRO A 93 -9.37 5.91 2.93
C PRO A 93 -9.15 7.16 2.05
N GLY A 94 -10.03 7.35 1.05
CA GLY A 94 -9.99 8.46 0.11
C GLY A 94 -10.70 9.73 0.57
N GLY A 95 -10.98 10.61 -0.40
CA GLY A 95 -11.77 11.83 -0.20
C GLY A 95 -11.03 13.02 0.44
N TYR A 96 -9.70 13.07 0.45
CA TYR A 96 -8.91 14.16 1.05
C TYR A 96 -8.18 15.05 0.01
N LEU A 97 -8.39 14.78 -1.28
CA LEU A 97 -7.87 15.56 -2.40
C LEU A 97 -8.92 16.59 -2.84
N GLN A 98 -8.50 17.67 -3.49
CA GLN A 98 -9.43 18.75 -3.90
C GLN A 98 -9.92 18.68 -5.34
N TYR A 99 -9.23 17.93 -6.21
CA TYR A 99 -9.52 17.84 -7.64
C TYR A 99 -10.52 16.71 -7.89
N VAL A 100 -11.58 16.98 -8.67
CA VAL A 100 -12.71 16.05 -8.90
C VAL A 100 -12.26 14.67 -9.38
N VAL A 101 -11.27 14.65 -10.28
CA VAL A 101 -10.72 13.41 -10.86
C VAL A 101 -10.26 12.42 -9.79
N TYR A 102 -9.82 12.89 -8.62
CA TYR A 102 -9.34 12.03 -7.54
C TYR A 102 -10.40 11.68 -6.49
N ILE A 103 -11.50 12.43 -6.40
CA ILE A 103 -12.54 12.23 -5.38
C ILE A 103 -13.81 11.58 -5.92
N VAL A 104 -13.92 11.40 -7.24
CA VAL A 104 -15.11 10.80 -7.87
C VAL A 104 -15.45 9.41 -7.31
N THR A 105 -14.46 8.55 -7.08
CA THR A 105 -14.68 7.20 -6.53
C THR A 105 -15.02 7.22 -5.04
N SER A 106 -14.60 8.27 -4.34
CA SER A 106 -14.93 8.53 -2.92
C SER A 106 -16.32 9.16 -2.74
N LEU A 107 -17.08 9.33 -3.82
CA LEU A 107 -18.33 10.09 -3.85
C LEU A 107 -18.12 11.54 -3.35
N GLY A 108 -16.97 12.13 -3.71
CA GLY A 108 -16.59 13.48 -3.32
C GLY A 108 -15.66 13.54 -2.11
N PHE A 109 -15.63 14.72 -1.48
CA PHE A 109 -14.76 15.05 -0.37
C PHE A 109 -15.27 14.46 0.94
N VAL A 110 -14.38 13.79 1.67
CA VAL A 110 -14.64 13.15 2.97
C VAL A 110 -13.91 13.93 4.05
N ARG A 111 -14.66 14.81 4.74
CA ARG A 111 -14.11 15.73 5.73
C ARG A 111 -13.32 15.03 6.84
N GLN A 112 -13.78 13.87 7.31
CA GLN A 112 -13.09 13.07 8.33
C GLN A 112 -11.70 12.62 7.89
N SER A 113 -11.55 12.17 6.62
CA SER A 113 -10.25 11.80 6.05
C SER A 113 -9.33 13.01 5.94
N PHE A 114 -9.87 14.16 5.54
CA PHE A 114 -9.10 15.39 5.39
C PHE A 114 -8.60 15.92 6.74
N ASP A 115 -9.50 16.10 7.71
CA ASP A 115 -9.16 16.74 8.99
C ASP A 115 -8.14 15.89 9.76
N VAL A 116 -8.30 14.56 9.82
CA VAL A 116 -7.36 13.69 10.56
C VAL A 116 -5.95 13.70 9.96
N ILE A 117 -5.83 13.85 8.64
CA ILE A 117 -4.52 13.96 7.97
C ILE A 117 -3.89 15.32 8.31
N VAL A 118 -4.63 16.42 8.18
CA VAL A 118 -4.11 17.77 8.52
C VAL A 118 -3.70 17.84 10.00
N ASP A 119 -4.55 17.35 10.89
CA ASP A 119 -4.31 17.32 12.34
C ASP A 119 -3.09 16.45 12.67
N GLY A 120 -2.99 15.24 12.13
CA GLY A 120 -1.88 14.34 12.44
C GLY A 120 -0.54 14.81 11.86
N ILE A 121 -0.54 15.49 10.71
CA ILE A 121 0.67 16.15 10.19
C ILE A 121 1.13 17.24 11.13
N GLU A 122 0.24 18.17 11.51
CA GLU A 122 0.57 19.24 12.45
C GLU A 122 1.12 18.65 13.75
N LYS A 123 0.44 17.65 14.33
CA LYS A 123 0.86 17.01 15.59
C LYS A 123 2.22 16.32 15.49
N SER A 124 2.48 15.59 14.41
CA SER A 124 3.79 14.95 14.20
C SER A 124 4.92 15.97 14.06
N ILE A 125 4.67 17.12 13.41
CA ILE A 125 5.65 18.22 13.31
C ILE A 125 5.87 18.88 14.67
N VAL A 126 4.79 19.13 15.43
CA VAL A 126 4.87 19.70 16.79
C VAL A 126 5.69 18.79 17.70
N GLU A 127 5.44 17.47 17.67
CA GLU A 127 6.23 16.49 18.42
C GLU A 127 7.69 16.51 17.97
N ALA A 128 7.97 16.50 16.67
CA ALA A 128 9.33 16.55 16.16
C ALA A 128 10.07 17.85 16.51
N HIS A 129 9.36 18.98 16.57
CA HIS A 129 9.88 20.27 16.98
C HIS A 129 10.25 20.29 18.46
N ASN A 130 9.39 19.75 19.31
CA ASN A 130 9.62 19.69 20.75
C ASN A 130 10.71 18.68 21.13
N ASN A 131 10.95 17.67 20.28
CA ASN A 131 11.99 16.65 20.43
C ASN A 131 13.24 16.95 19.59
N LEU A 132 13.62 18.22 19.42
CA LEU A 132 14.81 18.61 18.67
C LEU A 132 16.03 18.63 19.61
N HIS A 133 17.03 17.80 19.29
CA HIS A 133 18.25 17.64 20.10
C HIS A 133 19.52 17.63 19.22
N PRO A 134 20.69 17.98 19.78
CA PRO A 134 21.97 17.81 19.09
C PRO A 134 22.24 16.35 18.73
N GLY A 135 22.80 16.13 17.54
CA GLY A 135 23.07 14.79 17.07
C GLY A 135 23.75 14.76 15.71
N LYS A 136 23.90 13.54 15.19
CA LYS A 136 24.56 13.24 13.93
C LYS A 136 23.63 12.51 12.98
N ILE A 137 23.90 12.70 11.70
CA ILE A 137 23.16 12.06 10.62
C ILE A 137 24.15 11.19 9.85
N TYR A 138 23.79 9.95 9.57
CA TYR A 138 24.60 9.05 8.75
C TYR A 138 23.80 8.60 7.52
N VAL A 139 24.50 8.28 6.44
CA VAL A 139 23.91 7.76 5.20
C VAL A 139 24.52 6.43 4.82
N ASN A 140 23.71 5.56 4.22
CA ASN A 140 24.17 4.31 3.66
C ASN A 140 23.28 3.88 2.49
N LYS A 141 23.82 3.06 1.60
CA LYS A 141 23.15 2.60 0.38
C LYS A 141 23.41 1.13 0.13
N GLY A 142 22.42 0.44 -0.42
CA GLY A 142 22.62 -0.94 -0.86
C GLY A 142 21.48 -1.48 -1.69
N ASP A 143 21.78 -2.48 -2.50
CA ASP A 143 20.81 -3.14 -3.36
C ASP A 143 19.83 -4.00 -2.55
N LEU A 144 18.54 -3.76 -2.77
CA LEU A 144 17.41 -4.58 -2.35
C LEU A 144 16.82 -5.30 -3.56
N LEU A 145 17.08 -6.60 -3.64
CA LEU A 145 16.52 -7.47 -4.68
C LEU A 145 15.15 -8.00 -4.27
N ASP A 146 14.38 -8.46 -5.25
CA ASP A 146 13.08 -9.13 -5.06
C ASP A 146 12.04 -8.35 -4.24
N ALA A 147 12.13 -7.03 -4.14
CA ALA A 147 11.11 -6.17 -3.52
C ALA A 147 10.35 -5.29 -4.54
N GLY A 148 10.61 -5.49 -5.84
CA GLY A 148 9.96 -4.77 -6.92
C GLY A 148 10.30 -5.33 -8.30
N VAL A 149 9.33 -5.33 -9.22
CA VAL A 149 9.46 -5.72 -10.63
C VAL A 149 8.86 -4.65 -11.53
N ASN A 150 9.40 -4.47 -12.75
CA ASN A 150 8.84 -3.50 -13.69
C ASN A 150 7.48 -4.01 -14.22
N ARG A 151 6.42 -3.20 -14.10
CA ARG A 151 5.05 -3.53 -14.54
C ARG A 151 4.71 -3.05 -15.95
N SER A 152 5.61 -2.28 -16.56
CA SER A 152 5.54 -1.78 -17.93
C SER A 152 6.87 -2.00 -18.68
N PRO A 153 7.39 -3.25 -18.72
CA PRO A 153 8.73 -3.53 -19.24
C PRO A 153 8.88 -3.19 -20.73
N SER A 154 7.82 -3.31 -21.53
CA SER A 154 7.84 -2.91 -22.95
C SER A 154 8.04 -1.39 -23.12
N ALA A 155 7.49 -0.57 -22.23
CA ALA A 155 7.74 0.88 -22.22
C ALA A 155 9.18 1.19 -21.83
N TYR A 156 9.71 0.55 -20.78
CA TYR A 156 11.11 0.72 -20.38
C TYR A 156 12.08 0.37 -21.52
N LEU A 157 11.81 -0.70 -22.27
CA LEU A 157 12.63 -1.15 -23.40
C LEU A 157 12.69 -0.15 -24.56
N ASN A 158 11.73 0.78 -24.64
CA ASN A 158 11.72 1.84 -25.65
C ASN A 158 12.74 2.95 -25.37
N ASN A 159 13.26 3.06 -24.14
CA ASN A 159 14.39 3.95 -23.86
C ASN A 159 15.63 3.52 -24.66
N PRO A 160 16.52 4.47 -25.06
CA PRO A 160 17.70 4.18 -25.87
C PRO A 160 18.55 3.04 -25.32
N ALA A 161 18.98 2.11 -26.18
CA ALA A 161 19.74 0.93 -25.76
C ALA A 161 21.06 1.28 -25.06
N GLU A 162 21.73 2.34 -25.51
CA GLU A 162 22.96 2.88 -24.91
C GLU A 162 22.75 3.48 -23.52
N GLU A 163 21.55 3.99 -23.22
CA GLU A 163 21.21 4.46 -21.88
C GLU A 163 20.88 3.27 -20.98
N ARG A 164 20.07 2.32 -21.47
CA ARG A 164 19.68 1.13 -20.71
C ARG A 164 20.89 0.28 -20.31
N SER A 165 21.92 0.18 -21.16
CA SER A 165 23.13 -0.60 -20.88
C SER A 165 23.96 -0.07 -19.71
N LYS A 166 23.73 1.17 -19.27
CA LYS A 166 24.35 1.76 -18.07
C LYS A 166 23.81 1.17 -16.77
N TYR A 167 22.65 0.53 -16.81
CA TYR A 167 21.96 0.03 -15.63
C TYR A 167 21.78 -1.49 -15.71
N LYS A 168 22.08 -2.18 -14.61
CA LYS A 168 21.95 -3.64 -14.53
C LYS A 168 20.49 -4.12 -14.55
N TYR A 169 19.56 -3.30 -14.04
CA TYR A 169 18.16 -3.67 -13.85
C TYR A 169 17.22 -2.61 -14.44
N ASN A 170 16.02 -3.04 -14.84
CA ASN A 170 14.94 -2.18 -15.34
C ASN A 170 14.05 -1.56 -14.24
N VAL A 171 14.46 -1.72 -12.98
CA VAL A 171 13.92 -1.01 -11.81
C VAL A 171 15.10 -0.60 -10.93
N ASP A 172 14.94 0.45 -10.13
CA ASP A 172 15.96 0.84 -9.16
C ASP A 172 15.97 -0.11 -7.97
N LYS A 173 17.12 -0.78 -7.76
CA LYS A 173 17.33 -1.72 -6.65
C LYS A 173 17.97 -1.06 -5.44
N GLU A 174 18.59 0.11 -5.60
CA GLU A 174 19.27 0.81 -4.49
C GLU A 174 18.24 1.34 -3.48
N MET A 175 18.36 0.92 -2.22
CA MET A 175 17.77 1.58 -1.07
C MET A 175 18.78 2.59 -0.51
N THR A 176 18.35 3.82 -0.27
CA THR A 176 19.14 4.82 0.48
C THR A 176 18.56 4.97 1.87
N LEU A 177 19.38 4.79 2.90
CA LEU A 177 19.03 4.95 4.30
C LEU A 177 19.74 6.19 4.86
N VAL A 178 19.00 6.96 5.65
CA VAL A 178 19.52 8.01 6.53
C VAL A 178 19.22 7.62 7.98
N LYS A 179 20.25 7.60 8.81
CA LYS A 179 20.20 7.25 10.24
C LYS A 179 20.40 8.51 11.06
N PHE A 180 19.55 8.70 12.07
CA PHE A 180 19.63 9.82 13.00
C PHE A 180 20.07 9.32 14.37
N VAL A 181 21.12 9.93 14.90
CA VAL A 181 21.73 9.59 16.18
C VAL A 181 21.72 10.82 17.04
N ASP A 182 21.04 10.76 18.17
CA ASP A 182 21.11 11.73 19.24
C ASP A 182 22.39 11.50 20.07
N ASP A 183 23.02 12.58 20.50
CA ASP A 183 24.32 12.50 21.20
C ASP A 183 24.21 11.82 22.59
N GLU A 184 23.03 11.86 23.24
CA GLU A 184 22.82 11.32 24.58
C GLU A 184 22.16 9.93 24.55
N SER A 185 21.07 9.81 23.80
CA SER A 185 20.19 8.64 23.76
C SER A 185 20.52 7.67 22.61
N GLY A 186 21.48 8.04 21.75
CA GLY A 186 21.92 7.21 20.63
C GLY A 186 20.93 7.22 19.46
N PRO A 187 20.79 6.12 18.70
CA PRO A 187 19.94 6.13 17.51
C PRO A 187 18.46 6.40 17.81
N VAL A 188 17.90 7.43 17.17
CA VAL A 188 16.52 7.93 17.40
C VAL A 188 15.60 7.79 16.19
N GLY A 189 16.14 7.49 15.01
CA GLY A 189 15.29 7.25 13.85
C GLY A 189 16.02 6.82 12.59
N SER A 190 15.24 6.40 11.60
CA SER A 190 15.72 6.10 10.25
C SER A 190 14.75 6.58 9.18
N PHE A 191 15.30 6.93 8.01
CA PHE A 191 14.54 7.35 6.85
C PHE A 191 15.07 6.62 5.61
N ASN A 192 14.18 5.90 4.92
CA ASN A 192 14.54 4.92 3.90
C ASN A 192 13.85 5.24 2.58
N TRP A 193 14.59 5.49 1.51
CA TRP A 193 14.06 5.65 0.15
C TRP A 193 14.24 4.36 -0.64
N PHE A 194 13.14 3.85 -1.21
CA PHE A 194 13.16 2.69 -2.10
C PHE A 194 11.95 2.71 -3.05
N ALA A 195 12.14 2.40 -4.32
CA ALA A 195 11.09 2.44 -5.34
C ALA A 195 10.29 1.12 -5.36
N THR A 196 9.07 1.12 -4.83
CA THR A 196 8.10 0.03 -4.99
C THR A 196 6.70 0.53 -4.63
N HIS A 197 5.68 0.27 -5.46
CA HIS A 197 4.30 0.66 -5.15
C HIS A 197 3.79 0.05 -3.83
N GLY A 198 2.95 0.78 -3.09
CA GLY A 198 2.17 0.23 -1.97
C GLY A 198 0.89 -0.46 -2.46
N THR A 199 1.07 -1.53 -3.25
CA THR A 199 0.00 -2.32 -3.89
C THR A 199 0.17 -3.82 -3.68
N SER A 200 0.70 -4.21 -2.51
CA SER A 200 0.70 -5.61 -2.08
C SER A 200 -0.69 -6.06 -1.61
N MET A 201 -1.42 -5.17 -0.93
CA MET A 201 -2.85 -5.29 -0.66
C MET A 201 -3.62 -4.95 -1.94
N SER A 202 -4.45 -5.88 -2.43
CA SER A 202 -5.08 -5.78 -3.74
C SER A 202 -6.35 -4.91 -3.74
N ARG A 203 -6.93 -4.70 -4.92
CA ARG A 203 -8.19 -3.96 -5.11
C ARG A 203 -9.42 -4.58 -4.42
N THR A 204 -9.30 -5.83 -3.95
CA THR A 204 -10.36 -6.53 -3.21
C THR A 204 -10.21 -6.43 -1.70
N ASN A 205 -9.06 -5.94 -1.22
CA ASN A 205 -8.88 -5.62 0.20
C ASN A 205 -9.84 -4.52 0.61
N SER A 206 -10.37 -4.64 1.82
CA SER A 206 -11.28 -3.68 2.43
C SER A 206 -10.83 -3.24 3.83
N LEU A 207 -9.63 -3.62 4.28
CA LEU A 207 -9.07 -3.21 5.57
C LEU A 207 -8.02 -2.11 5.39
N ILE A 208 -8.09 -1.06 6.22
CA ILE A 208 -7.08 0.01 6.20
C ILE A 208 -5.70 -0.57 6.54
N SER A 209 -4.69 -0.22 5.73
CA SER A 209 -3.33 -0.74 5.84
C SER A 209 -2.31 0.24 5.27
N GLY A 210 -1.15 0.37 5.91
CA GLY A 210 0.01 1.06 5.36
C GLY A 210 0.73 0.28 4.24
N ASP A 211 0.19 -0.87 3.82
CA ASP A 211 0.75 -1.77 2.81
C ASP A 211 2.20 -2.17 3.15
N ASN A 212 3.02 -2.51 2.16
CA ASN A 212 4.36 -3.05 2.39
C ASN A 212 5.33 -2.03 3.01
N LYS A 213 5.19 -0.73 2.73
CA LYS A 213 6.04 0.33 3.29
C LYS A 213 5.66 0.68 4.72
N GLY A 214 4.37 0.79 5.02
CA GLY A 214 3.90 0.94 6.39
C GLY A 214 4.27 -0.26 7.25
N ALA A 215 4.19 -1.48 6.69
CA ALA A 215 4.67 -2.69 7.35
C ALA A 215 6.17 -2.63 7.65
N ALA A 216 6.99 -2.22 6.67
CA ALA A 216 8.44 -2.08 6.87
C ALA A 216 8.78 -1.03 7.95
N ALA A 217 8.08 0.10 7.96
CA ALA A 217 8.21 1.15 8.98
C ALA A 217 7.89 0.59 10.37
N ARG A 218 6.75 -0.11 10.48
CA ARG A 218 6.32 -0.77 11.72
C ARG A 218 7.34 -1.79 12.20
N PHE A 219 7.80 -2.69 11.33
CA PHE A 219 8.80 -3.71 11.71
C PHE A 219 10.12 -3.08 12.17
N MET A 220 10.53 -1.96 11.58
CA MET A 220 11.71 -1.20 12.02
C MET A 220 11.51 -0.55 13.38
N GLU A 221 10.34 0.05 13.63
CA GLU A 221 9.98 0.64 14.93
C GLU A 221 9.94 -0.42 16.03
N ASP A 222 9.31 -1.58 15.76
CA ASP A 222 9.25 -2.72 16.67
C ASP A 222 10.64 -3.31 16.95
N TRP A 223 11.47 -3.43 15.92
CA TRP A 223 12.85 -3.88 16.06
C TRP A 223 13.68 -2.92 16.92
N ALA A 224 13.56 -1.61 16.70
CA ALA A 224 14.31 -0.61 17.46
C ALA A 224 13.91 -0.63 18.94
N GLU A 225 12.61 -0.66 19.22
CA GLU A 225 12.07 -0.76 20.57
C GLU A 225 12.56 -2.03 21.29
N LYS A 226 12.58 -3.17 20.59
CA LYS A 226 13.13 -4.43 21.12
C LYS A 226 14.61 -4.35 21.46
N ASN A 227 15.38 -3.61 20.68
CA ASN A 227 16.82 -3.40 20.91
C ASN A 227 17.11 -2.26 21.89
N GLY A 228 16.09 -1.73 22.58
CA GLY A 228 16.24 -0.67 23.58
C GLY A 228 16.64 0.68 22.98
N LEU A 229 16.16 0.99 21.77
CA LEU A 229 16.41 2.25 21.07
C LEU A 229 15.19 3.18 21.09
N PRO A 230 15.37 4.48 21.33
CA PRO A 230 16.60 5.10 21.84
C PRO A 230 16.90 4.66 23.29
N LYS A 231 18.17 4.75 23.70
CA LYS A 231 18.58 4.40 25.06
C LYS A 231 17.93 5.38 26.04
N GLN A 232 17.14 4.87 26.99
CA GLN A 232 16.53 5.72 28.02
C GLN A 232 17.62 6.26 28.96
N THR A 233 17.64 7.58 29.14
CA THR A 233 18.52 8.24 30.11
C THR A 233 17.99 8.01 31.54
N GLY A 234 18.48 6.96 32.22
CA GLY A 234 18.42 6.79 33.68
C GLY A 234 17.63 5.60 34.24
N VAL A 235 18.23 4.41 34.30
CA VAL A 235 18.76 3.69 35.50
C VAL A 235 19.60 2.55 34.93
N ALA A 236 20.91 2.60 35.16
CA ALA A 236 21.80 1.51 34.81
C ALA A 236 21.54 0.31 35.74
N SER A 237 21.27 -0.85 35.16
CA SER A 237 21.81 -2.11 35.69
C SER A 237 22.61 -2.76 34.56
N SER A 238 23.93 -2.74 34.72
CA SER A 238 24.86 -3.55 33.96
C SER A 238 24.53 -5.02 34.20
N ASP A 239 24.03 -5.71 33.18
CA ASP A 239 24.34 -7.11 32.85
C ASP A 239 23.41 -7.55 31.70
N ASP A 240 23.94 -7.59 30.48
CA ASP A 240 23.67 -8.65 29.50
C ASP A 240 24.38 -8.34 28.17
N LEU A 241 25.64 -8.76 28.12
CA LEU A 241 26.40 -8.93 26.89
C LEU A 241 26.42 -10.44 26.60
N GLY A 242 25.53 -10.92 25.73
CA GLY A 242 25.61 -12.30 25.25
C GLY A 242 24.43 -12.77 24.40
N PHE A 243 24.72 -13.22 23.18
CA PHE A 243 23.92 -14.07 22.29
C PHE A 243 22.97 -13.41 21.27
N LEU A 244 23.49 -13.17 20.06
CA LEU A 244 22.72 -13.15 18.82
C LEU A 244 23.19 -14.30 17.92
N HIS A 245 22.34 -15.31 17.75
CA HIS A 245 22.38 -16.21 16.60
C HIS A 245 21.15 -15.94 15.74
N MET A 246 21.41 -15.73 14.46
CA MET A 246 20.46 -15.27 13.44
C MET A 246 19.50 -16.40 13.07
N THR A 247 18.26 -16.34 13.55
CA THR A 247 17.12 -17.10 13.01
C THR A 247 15.93 -16.18 12.75
N SER A 248 15.29 -16.40 11.59
CA SER A 248 14.31 -15.57 10.92
C SER A 248 12.90 -15.63 11.53
N VAL A 249 12.78 -15.33 12.81
CA VAL A 249 11.51 -15.14 13.50
C VAL A 249 11.60 -13.79 14.20
N LEU A 250 10.64 -12.91 13.98
CA LEU A 250 10.51 -11.66 14.73
C LEU A 250 9.79 -11.96 16.04
N PRO A 251 10.45 -11.79 17.19
CA PRO A 251 9.66 -11.57 18.40
C PRO A 251 10.15 -10.64 19.51
N ARG A 252 9.19 -10.04 20.23
CA ARG A 252 9.23 -9.46 21.61
C ARG A 252 9.37 -7.93 21.81
N ARG A 253 8.55 -7.40 22.74
CA ARG A 253 8.94 -6.43 23.80
C ARG A 253 8.83 -7.12 25.17
N VAL A 254 9.85 -6.94 26.01
CA VAL A 254 9.96 -7.47 27.38
C VAL A 254 9.22 -6.54 28.33
N SER A 255 8.18 -7.03 28.98
CA SER A 255 7.85 -6.60 30.34
C SER A 255 8.97 -7.11 31.25
N THR A 256 9.68 -6.21 31.92
CA THR A 256 10.71 -6.54 32.93
C THR A 256 10.06 -7.30 34.09
N ILE A 257 10.02 -8.62 34.00
CA ILE A 257 10.12 -9.61 35.08
C ILE A 257 10.65 -10.88 34.41
N ILE A 258 11.74 -11.41 34.93
CA ILE A 258 12.38 -12.67 34.53
C ILE A 258 11.32 -13.79 34.56
N PRO A 259 11.10 -14.54 33.47
CA PRO A 259 10.41 -15.82 33.57
C PRO A 259 11.46 -16.92 33.73
N GLU A 260 11.49 -17.51 34.92
CA GLU A 260 11.80 -18.94 35.05
C GLU A 260 10.91 -19.73 34.06
N PRO A 261 11.32 -20.94 33.61
CA PRO A 261 10.54 -21.73 32.68
C PRO A 261 9.29 -22.31 33.37
N ASP A 262 8.22 -21.53 33.44
CA ASP A 262 6.96 -21.96 34.05
C ASP A 262 6.21 -22.94 33.14
N GLU A 263 6.17 -24.19 33.58
CA GLU A 263 5.23 -25.20 33.12
C GLU A 263 3.80 -24.70 33.30
N ILE A 264 2.93 -25.02 32.34
CA ILE A 264 1.49 -24.75 32.45
C ILE A 264 0.94 -25.68 33.53
N THR A 265 0.65 -25.16 34.72
CA THR A 265 0.05 -25.90 35.83
C THR A 265 -1.47 -26.01 35.70
N ASP A 266 -2.06 -27.06 36.28
CA ASP A 266 -3.51 -27.25 36.36
C ASP A 266 -4.23 -26.05 37.04
N ASP A 267 -3.51 -25.29 37.87
CA ASP A 267 -4.00 -24.09 38.57
C ASP A 267 -4.38 -22.97 37.60
N LEU A 268 -3.61 -22.74 36.53
CA LEU A 268 -3.94 -21.74 35.51
C LEU A 268 -5.18 -22.16 34.71
N MET A 269 -5.39 -23.46 34.51
CA MET A 269 -6.59 -24.00 33.87
C MET A 269 -7.83 -23.87 34.75
N GLN A 270 -7.67 -24.02 36.07
CA GLN A 270 -8.73 -23.83 37.05
C GLN A 270 -9.12 -22.35 37.19
N LEU A 271 -8.11 -21.47 37.27
CA LEU A 271 -8.32 -20.01 37.29
C LEU A 271 -9.03 -19.54 36.01
N ALA A 272 -8.59 -19.99 34.82
CA ALA A 272 -9.27 -19.68 33.57
C ALA A 272 -10.75 -20.14 33.56
N SER A 273 -11.03 -21.36 34.07
CA SER A 273 -12.40 -21.88 34.16
C SER A 273 -13.29 -21.20 35.20
N SER A 274 -12.70 -20.42 36.12
CA SER A 274 -13.45 -19.66 37.12
C SER A 274 -14.04 -18.35 36.58
N PHE A 275 -13.61 -17.89 35.40
CA PHE A 275 -14.16 -16.70 34.77
C PHE A 275 -15.37 -17.05 33.89
N GLU A 276 -16.59 -16.71 34.34
CA GLU A 276 -17.80 -16.85 33.52
C GLU A 276 -17.86 -15.79 32.42
N ALA A 277 -18.27 -16.15 31.19
CA ALA A 277 -18.48 -15.22 30.07
C ALA A 277 -19.32 -14.01 30.50
N SER A 278 -18.73 -12.82 30.59
CA SER A 278 -19.41 -11.64 31.17
C SER A 278 -20.50 -11.04 30.29
N GLY A 279 -20.84 -11.66 29.16
CA GLY A 279 -21.90 -11.20 28.26
C GLY A 279 -21.73 -9.76 27.78
N GLY A 280 -20.50 -9.23 27.72
CA GLY A 280 -20.25 -7.82 27.40
C GLY A 280 -20.45 -6.87 28.58
N ARG A 281 -19.82 -7.13 29.75
CA ARG A 281 -19.88 -6.17 30.87
C ARG A 281 -19.31 -4.81 30.44
N ARG A 282 -20.15 -3.77 30.50
CA ARG A 282 -19.76 -2.37 30.35
C ARG A 282 -18.84 -1.99 31.51
N LEU A 283 -17.62 -1.54 31.20
CA LEU A 283 -16.76 -0.92 32.21
C LEU A 283 -17.29 0.49 32.49
N GLU A 284 -17.70 0.78 33.75
CA GLU A 284 -18.06 2.14 34.16
C GLU A 284 -16.79 2.99 34.26
N GLY A 285 -16.60 3.86 33.27
CA GLY A 285 -15.45 4.76 33.22
C GLY A 285 -15.19 5.24 31.79
N SER A 286 -15.43 6.52 31.54
CA SER A 286 -15.21 7.23 30.28
C SER A 286 -13.73 7.50 30.01
N ASN A 287 -12.90 6.46 29.93
CA ASN A 287 -11.56 6.61 29.38
C ASN A 287 -11.50 5.83 28.08
N ILE A 288 -11.43 6.55 26.95
CA ILE A 288 -11.05 5.99 25.65
C ILE A 288 -9.87 5.05 25.91
N THR A 289 -9.98 3.80 25.45
CA THR A 289 -8.90 2.82 25.58
C THR A 289 -7.68 3.40 24.86
N ARG A 290 -6.74 3.97 25.64
CA ARG A 290 -5.48 4.51 25.14
C ARG A 290 -4.73 3.39 24.42
N ARG A 291 -4.15 3.68 23.25
CA ARG A 291 -3.28 2.70 22.57
C ARG A 291 -2.17 2.22 23.48
N ILE A 292 -1.74 0.97 23.30
CA ILE A 292 -0.65 0.38 24.08
C ILE A 292 0.61 1.25 23.95
N ARG A 293 0.81 1.83 22.76
CA ARG A 293 1.97 2.66 22.41
C ARG A 293 1.82 4.15 22.75
N SER A 294 0.66 4.60 23.23
CA SER A 294 0.41 5.99 23.66
C SER A 294 0.70 6.24 25.14
N SER A 295 0.87 5.18 25.95
CA SER A 295 1.01 5.28 27.42
C SER A 295 2.40 5.73 27.92
N GLN A 296 3.39 5.85 27.05
CA GLN A 296 4.71 6.43 27.37
C GLN A 296 4.76 7.89 26.89
N GLU A 297 4.12 8.79 27.62
CA GLU A 297 4.10 10.24 27.32
C GLU A 297 5.46 10.95 27.54
N ASN A 298 6.49 10.27 28.10
CA ASN A 298 7.73 10.92 28.51
C ASN A 298 9.04 10.32 27.97
N ASN A 299 9.01 9.30 27.10
CA ASN A 299 10.23 8.70 26.56
C ASN A 299 10.36 8.96 25.06
N ALA A 300 11.55 9.36 24.61
CA ALA A 300 11.88 9.48 23.19
C ALA A 300 11.59 8.14 22.49
N LYS A 301 10.84 8.18 21.38
CA LYS A 301 10.48 7.01 20.58
C LYS A 301 11.31 6.98 19.30
N PHE A 302 11.72 5.77 18.91
CA PHE A 302 12.34 5.58 17.61
C PHE A 302 11.31 5.76 16.49
N VAL A 303 11.60 6.60 15.50
CA VAL A 303 10.72 6.84 14.35
C VAL A 303 11.38 6.36 13.06
N SER A 304 10.68 5.52 12.29
CA SER A 304 11.17 5.00 11.01
C SER A 304 10.23 5.30 9.86
N ALA A 305 10.74 5.92 8.78
CA ALA A 305 9.97 6.15 7.57
C ALA A 305 10.50 5.36 6.36
N PHE A 306 9.59 4.83 5.54
CA PHE A 306 9.89 4.22 4.24
C PHE A 306 9.22 5.04 3.15
N CYS A 307 9.95 6.00 2.61
CA CYS A 307 9.48 6.93 1.58
C CYS A 307 9.52 6.29 0.19
N GLN A 308 8.67 6.83 -0.67
CA GLN A 308 8.71 6.54 -2.10
C GLN A 308 9.88 7.22 -2.79
N SER A 309 10.27 6.65 -3.92
CA SER A 309 11.20 7.24 -4.88
C SER A 309 10.50 7.34 -6.24
N ASN A 310 11.14 6.91 -7.32
CA ASN A 310 10.59 6.81 -8.66
C ASN A 310 9.93 5.44 -8.89
N CYS A 311 8.79 5.21 -8.22
CA CYS A 311 8.08 3.92 -8.26
C CYS A 311 7.11 3.76 -9.43
N GLY A 312 6.95 4.73 -10.33
CA GLY A 312 5.84 4.81 -11.29
C GLY A 312 5.58 3.54 -12.12
N ASP A 313 6.61 2.77 -12.44
CA ASP A 313 6.53 1.51 -13.17
C ASP A 313 6.97 0.28 -12.33
N VAL A 314 7.01 0.38 -11.01
CA VAL A 314 7.58 -0.65 -10.10
C VAL A 314 6.51 -1.26 -9.20
N SER A 315 6.16 -2.51 -9.47
CA SER A 315 5.18 -3.28 -8.68
C SER A 315 5.85 -4.14 -7.60
N PRO A 316 5.26 -4.25 -6.39
CA PRO A 316 5.72 -5.20 -5.36
C PRO A 316 5.32 -6.65 -5.67
N ASN A 317 4.51 -6.88 -6.71
CA ASN A 317 4.01 -8.18 -7.10
C ASN A 317 5.02 -8.96 -7.94
N VAL A 318 6.10 -9.39 -7.26
CA VAL A 318 7.34 -9.88 -7.87
C VAL A 318 7.25 -11.23 -8.59
N LEU A 319 6.17 -11.99 -8.44
CA LEU A 319 6.01 -13.24 -9.21
C LEU A 319 5.65 -12.98 -10.68
N GLY A 320 5.27 -11.73 -11.02
CA GLY A 320 4.87 -11.33 -12.37
C GLY A 320 3.35 -11.32 -12.54
N THR A 321 2.91 -11.12 -13.78
CA THR A 321 1.50 -10.96 -14.15
C THR A 321 0.95 -12.19 -14.86
N PHE A 322 -0.19 -12.69 -14.40
CA PHE A 322 -0.82 -13.90 -14.91
C PHE A 322 -2.32 -13.72 -15.13
N CYS A 323 -2.84 -14.51 -16.06
CA CYS A 323 -4.26 -14.65 -16.30
C CYS A 323 -4.91 -15.46 -15.18
N ILE A 324 -6.00 -14.95 -14.60
CA ILE A 324 -6.68 -15.62 -13.48
C ILE A 324 -7.47 -16.86 -13.90
N ASP A 325 -7.86 -16.96 -15.18
CA ASP A 325 -8.66 -18.04 -15.74
C ASP A 325 -7.80 -19.22 -16.23
N THR A 326 -6.68 -18.92 -16.90
CA THR A 326 -5.81 -19.92 -17.54
C THR A 326 -4.52 -20.18 -16.76
N HIS A 327 -4.18 -19.31 -15.80
CA HIS A 327 -2.90 -19.30 -15.08
C HIS A 327 -1.65 -19.09 -15.95
N LEU A 328 -1.81 -18.78 -17.24
CA LEU A 328 -0.70 -18.44 -18.13
C LEU A 328 -0.20 -17.01 -17.88
N PRO A 329 1.07 -16.69 -18.21
CA PRO A 329 1.56 -15.31 -18.21
C PRO A 329 0.71 -14.41 -19.10
N CYS A 330 0.50 -13.17 -18.66
CA CYS A 330 -0.19 -12.18 -19.51
C CYS A 330 0.63 -11.83 -20.75
N ASP A 331 -0.05 -11.31 -21.78
CA ASP A 331 0.61 -10.68 -22.92
C ASP A 331 1.57 -9.57 -22.47
N PHE A 332 2.80 -9.62 -22.95
CA PHE A 332 3.89 -8.75 -22.52
C PHE A 332 3.65 -7.28 -22.90
N ASN A 333 3.11 -7.02 -24.09
CA ASN A 333 3.00 -5.66 -24.63
C ASN A 333 1.76 -4.91 -24.11
N HIS A 334 0.64 -5.62 -23.95
CA HIS A 334 -0.66 -5.03 -23.65
C HIS A 334 -1.21 -5.44 -22.28
N SER A 335 -0.56 -6.38 -21.58
CA SER A 335 -1.05 -6.92 -20.29
C SER A 335 -2.47 -7.45 -20.39
N THR A 336 -2.71 -8.28 -21.40
CA THR A 336 -4.01 -8.89 -21.67
C THR A 336 -3.96 -10.41 -21.59
N CYS A 337 -5.13 -11.00 -21.41
CA CYS A 337 -5.41 -12.42 -21.43
C CYS A 337 -6.51 -12.64 -22.47
N ASN A 338 -6.20 -13.34 -23.56
CA ASN A 338 -7.11 -13.50 -24.70
C ASN A 338 -7.65 -12.15 -25.23
N GLY A 339 -6.80 -11.12 -25.27
CA GLY A 339 -7.15 -9.77 -25.73
C GLY A 339 -7.92 -8.89 -24.73
N LYS A 340 -8.18 -9.40 -23.51
CA LYS A 340 -8.89 -8.69 -22.44
C LYS A 340 -7.97 -8.35 -21.27
N ASN A 341 -8.07 -7.15 -20.70
CA ASN A 341 -7.18 -6.73 -19.60
C ASN A 341 -7.70 -7.17 -18.22
N GLU A 342 -9.01 -7.39 -18.06
CA GLU A 342 -9.70 -7.56 -16.79
C GLU A 342 -9.29 -8.84 -16.04
N LEU A 343 -8.61 -9.75 -16.73
CA LEU A 343 -8.16 -11.05 -16.24
C LEU A 343 -6.65 -11.08 -15.93
N CYS A 344 -5.88 -10.05 -16.29
CA CYS A 344 -4.44 -10.01 -16.07
C CYS A 344 -4.08 -9.34 -14.73
N TYR A 345 -3.48 -10.10 -13.81
CA TYR A 345 -3.13 -9.58 -12.48
C TYR A 345 -1.70 -9.91 -12.06
N GLY A 346 -1.05 -8.96 -11.40
CA GLY A 346 0.21 -9.18 -10.70
C GLY A 346 0.03 -10.07 -9.48
N ARG A 347 0.98 -10.98 -9.23
CA ARG A 347 1.00 -11.85 -8.05
C ARG A 347 2.14 -11.51 -7.11
N GLY A 348 1.79 -11.25 -5.85
CA GLY A 348 2.75 -11.08 -4.76
C GLY A 348 3.41 -12.40 -4.36
N PRO A 349 4.53 -12.35 -3.61
CA PRO A 349 5.27 -13.54 -3.21
C PRO A 349 4.50 -14.47 -2.24
N GLY A 350 3.44 -13.96 -1.59
CA GLY A 350 2.56 -14.75 -0.72
C GLY A 350 1.27 -15.20 -1.41
N TYR A 351 1.13 -15.03 -2.74
CA TYR A 351 -0.09 -15.35 -3.48
C TYR A 351 -0.61 -16.78 -3.16
N PRO A 352 -1.92 -16.96 -2.93
CA PRO A 352 -2.99 -15.96 -3.08
C PRO A 352 -3.21 -15.04 -1.87
N ASN A 353 -2.40 -15.14 -0.81
CA ASN A 353 -2.54 -14.32 0.39
C ASN A 353 -1.85 -12.95 0.24
N GLU A 354 -2.65 -11.89 0.15
CA GLU A 354 -2.16 -10.50 0.03
C GLU A 354 -1.54 -9.96 1.32
N PHE A 355 -2.05 -10.37 2.49
CA PHE A 355 -1.44 -10.01 3.78
C PHE A 355 -0.03 -10.60 3.86
N GLU A 356 0.13 -11.86 3.48
CA GLU A 356 1.44 -12.52 3.47
C GLU A 356 2.37 -11.90 2.41
N SER A 357 1.85 -11.55 1.24
CA SER A 357 2.62 -10.81 0.22
C SER A 357 3.11 -9.47 0.77
N THR A 358 2.25 -8.74 1.46
CA THR A 358 2.57 -7.46 2.12
C THR A 358 3.63 -7.66 3.20
N ARG A 359 3.50 -8.70 4.04
CA ARG A 359 4.48 -9.06 5.07
C ARG A 359 5.84 -9.34 4.47
N ILE A 360 5.91 -10.17 3.42
CA ILE A 360 7.17 -10.58 2.78
C ILE A 360 7.88 -9.36 2.16
N ILE A 361 7.16 -8.53 1.40
CA ILE A 361 7.75 -7.34 0.75
C ILE A 361 8.15 -6.29 1.79
N GLY A 362 7.33 -6.07 2.82
CA GLY A 362 7.68 -5.19 3.94
C GLY A 362 8.91 -5.69 4.71
N ASN A 363 8.98 -6.99 4.99
CA ASN A 363 10.11 -7.60 5.68
C ASN A 363 11.42 -7.52 4.86
N ARG A 364 11.34 -7.69 3.52
CA ARG A 364 12.51 -7.50 2.63
C ARG A 364 13.06 -6.07 2.73
N GLN A 365 12.19 -5.07 2.71
CA GLN A 365 12.57 -3.66 2.90
C GLN A 365 13.16 -3.42 4.29
N PHE A 366 12.49 -3.90 5.34
CA PHE A 366 12.93 -3.79 6.73
C PHE A 366 14.32 -4.41 6.96
N LEU A 367 14.55 -5.65 6.52
CA LEU A 367 15.83 -6.34 6.73
C LEU A 367 16.99 -5.61 6.05
N LYS A 368 16.77 -5.08 4.84
CA LYS A 368 17.77 -4.24 4.17
C LYS A 368 18.00 -2.93 4.93
N ALA A 369 16.95 -2.29 5.44
CA ALA A 369 17.10 -1.09 6.25
C ALA A 369 17.92 -1.37 7.53
N VAL A 370 17.68 -2.48 8.24
CA VAL A 370 18.47 -2.86 9.42
C VAL A 370 19.94 -3.07 9.07
N ASP A 371 20.23 -3.79 7.98
CA ASP A 371 21.59 -4.01 7.46
C ASP A 371 22.31 -2.69 7.20
N LEU A 372 21.65 -1.78 6.47
CA LEU A 372 22.19 -0.45 6.17
C LEU A 372 22.34 0.43 7.42
N PHE A 373 21.41 0.34 8.37
CA PHE A 373 21.41 1.12 9.60
C PHE A 373 22.55 0.74 10.53
N ASN A 374 22.85 -0.56 10.63
CA ASN A 374 23.92 -1.09 11.46
C ASN A 374 25.30 -0.84 10.84
N SER A 375 25.41 -0.81 9.51
CA SER A 375 26.66 -0.59 8.78
C SER A 375 26.90 0.87 8.36
N ALA A 376 25.95 1.79 8.62
CA ALA A 376 26.07 3.21 8.29
C ALA A 376 27.25 3.84 9.04
N SER A 377 28.22 4.35 8.27
CA SER A 377 29.46 4.97 8.79
C SER A 377 29.75 6.33 8.17
N GLU A 378 29.15 6.64 7.02
CA GLU A 378 29.33 7.93 6.37
C GLU A 378 28.46 8.99 7.06
N GLU A 379 29.09 9.98 7.68
CA GLU A 379 28.42 11.10 8.34
C GLU A 379 27.99 12.16 7.31
N ILE A 380 26.73 12.59 7.38
CA ILE A 380 26.24 13.74 6.62
C ILE A 380 26.73 15.03 7.28
N GLN A 381 27.47 15.85 6.53
CA GLN A 381 28.05 17.10 7.00
C GLN A 381 27.80 18.24 6.01
N GLY A 382 27.73 19.46 6.55
CA GLY A 382 27.55 20.68 5.77
C GLY A 382 26.22 21.38 6.06
N LYS A 383 25.94 22.42 5.29
CA LYS A 383 24.80 23.32 5.51
C LYS A 383 23.46 22.70 5.09
N ILE A 384 22.38 23.25 5.64
CA ILE A 384 21.01 23.04 5.21
C ILE A 384 20.64 24.13 4.22
N ASP A 385 20.05 23.75 3.08
CA ASP A 385 19.52 24.70 2.12
C ASP A 385 18.29 24.15 1.40
N TYR A 386 17.50 25.01 0.80
CA TYR A 386 16.29 24.59 0.09
C TYR A 386 15.87 25.61 -0.96
N ARG A 387 15.23 25.14 -2.03
CA ARG A 387 14.52 25.99 -3.00
C ARG A 387 13.17 25.36 -3.31
N HIS A 388 12.16 26.19 -3.48
CA HIS A 388 10.81 25.81 -3.83
C HIS A 388 10.28 26.77 -4.89
N THR A 389 9.42 26.28 -5.78
CA THR A 389 8.62 27.15 -6.64
C THR A 389 7.34 26.46 -7.07
N TYR A 390 6.32 27.27 -7.36
CA TYR A 390 5.07 26.85 -7.97
C TYR A 390 5.11 27.11 -9.48
N LEU A 391 4.74 26.11 -10.27
CA LEU A 391 4.82 26.14 -11.72
C LEU A 391 3.46 25.87 -12.36
N ASP A 392 3.13 26.64 -13.40
CA ASP A 392 2.04 26.32 -14.30
C ASP A 392 2.52 25.36 -15.40
N PHE A 393 2.13 24.09 -15.28
CA PHE A 393 2.48 23.05 -16.24
C PHE A 393 1.58 23.03 -17.49
N SER A 394 0.56 23.88 -17.58
CA SER A 394 -0.37 23.85 -18.72
C SER A 394 0.25 24.33 -20.03
N GLN A 395 1.26 25.21 -19.98
CA GLN A 395 1.91 25.79 -21.16
C GLN A 395 3.39 26.13 -20.95
N LEU A 396 4.07 25.39 -20.07
CA LEU A 396 5.48 25.62 -19.74
C LEU A 396 6.36 25.43 -20.98
N LYS A 397 7.19 26.42 -21.29
CA LYS A 397 8.17 26.34 -22.38
C LYS A 397 9.35 25.48 -21.96
N VAL A 398 9.69 24.49 -22.76
CA VAL A 398 10.77 23.53 -22.49
C VAL A 398 11.75 23.52 -23.65
N SER A 399 13.04 23.69 -23.35
CA SER A 399 14.11 23.54 -24.34
C SER A 399 14.52 22.07 -24.42
N VAL A 400 14.37 21.45 -25.59
CA VAL A 400 14.75 20.06 -25.86
C VAL A 400 15.78 19.98 -26.97
N SER A 401 16.70 19.01 -26.88
CA SER A 401 17.68 18.74 -27.94
C SER A 401 17.03 17.97 -29.08
N THR A 402 17.20 18.44 -30.31
CA THR A 402 16.70 17.76 -31.52
C THR A 402 17.70 16.76 -32.08
N SER A 403 17.21 15.82 -32.89
CA SER A 403 18.04 14.87 -33.64
C SER A 403 19.03 15.52 -34.61
N THR A 404 18.84 16.80 -34.95
CA THR A 404 19.75 17.62 -35.77
C THR A 404 20.73 18.47 -34.95
N GLY A 405 20.75 18.33 -33.61
CA GLY A 405 21.76 18.93 -32.73
C GLY A 405 21.49 20.37 -32.28
N GLY A 406 20.30 20.94 -32.55
CA GLY A 406 19.90 22.27 -32.09
C GLY A 406 18.86 22.24 -30.96
N PRO A 407 18.83 23.25 -30.06
CA PRO A 407 17.76 23.40 -29.08
C PRO A 407 16.44 23.81 -29.76
N GLN A 408 15.39 23.02 -29.57
CA GLN A 408 14.03 23.36 -29.95
C GLN A 408 13.23 23.71 -28.70
N VAL A 409 12.49 24.82 -28.74
CA VAL A 409 11.55 25.16 -27.68
C VAL A 409 10.20 24.50 -27.98
N VAL A 410 9.82 23.54 -27.15
CA VAL A 410 8.49 22.90 -27.14
C VAL A 410 7.68 23.42 -25.94
N LYS A 411 6.42 23.01 -25.84
CA LYS A 411 5.56 23.35 -24.70
C LYS A 411 4.97 22.09 -24.09
N THR A 412 4.73 22.11 -22.78
CA THR A 412 3.81 21.17 -22.15
C THR A 412 2.36 21.46 -22.58
N CYS A 413 1.47 20.51 -22.32
CA CYS A 413 0.05 20.61 -22.62
C CYS A 413 -0.77 20.92 -21.36
N PRO A 414 -1.97 21.51 -21.47
CA PRO A 414 -2.97 21.43 -20.42
C PRO A 414 -3.23 19.96 -20.07
N ALA A 415 -3.54 19.67 -18.81
CA ALA A 415 -3.85 18.31 -18.40
C ALA A 415 -5.04 17.77 -19.22
N ALA A 416 -4.83 16.67 -19.94
CA ALA A 416 -5.84 16.10 -20.86
C ALA A 416 -7.11 15.55 -20.15
N MET A 417 -7.12 15.50 -18.81
CA MET A 417 -8.33 15.37 -17.98
C MET A 417 -8.46 16.63 -17.10
N GLY A 418 -9.18 17.65 -17.59
CA GLY A 418 -9.36 18.93 -16.92
C GLY A 418 -10.59 19.00 -16.00
N PHE A 419 -10.65 20.00 -15.12
CA PHE A 419 -11.79 20.27 -14.24
C PHE A 419 -13.14 20.38 -14.96
N ALA A 420 -13.14 20.93 -16.18
CA ALA A 420 -14.33 21.11 -17.00
C ALA A 420 -15.05 19.79 -17.35
N PHE A 421 -14.39 18.63 -17.21
CA PHE A 421 -15.08 17.33 -17.29
C PHE A 421 -16.23 17.21 -16.28
N ALA A 422 -16.03 17.71 -15.05
CA ALA A 422 -17.05 17.67 -14.00
C ALA A 422 -18.19 18.69 -14.20
N ALA A 423 -17.99 19.68 -15.08
CA ALA A 423 -19.00 20.68 -15.43
C ALA A 423 -20.08 20.15 -16.37
N GLY A 424 -19.92 18.93 -16.90
CA GLY A 424 -20.81 18.37 -17.92
C GLY A 424 -20.86 19.25 -19.17
N THR A 425 -21.95 19.17 -19.92
CA THR A 425 -22.20 20.03 -21.08
C THR A 425 -23.52 20.77 -20.92
N THR A 426 -23.89 21.65 -21.86
CA THR A 426 -25.22 22.27 -21.86
C THR A 426 -26.35 21.26 -22.00
N ASP A 427 -26.07 20.08 -22.56
CA ASP A 427 -27.04 19.01 -22.78
C ASP A 427 -27.19 18.07 -21.57
N GLY A 428 -26.29 18.22 -20.60
CA GLY A 428 -26.27 17.51 -19.32
C GLY A 428 -25.35 18.27 -18.37
N PRO A 429 -25.84 19.37 -17.75
CA PRO A 429 -25.01 20.17 -16.87
C PRO A 429 -24.51 19.31 -15.72
N GLY A 430 -23.22 19.40 -15.45
CA GLY A 430 -22.60 18.75 -14.30
C GLY A 430 -23.21 19.27 -13.00
N ALA A 431 -23.09 18.48 -11.94
CA ALA A 431 -23.52 18.93 -10.63
C ALA A 431 -22.54 19.98 -10.08
N PHE A 432 -22.94 20.73 -9.04
CA PHE A 432 -22.02 21.46 -8.15
C PHE A 432 -21.36 22.76 -8.65
N ASP A 433 -21.98 23.46 -9.60
CA ASP A 433 -21.54 24.77 -10.13
C ASP A 433 -20.11 24.78 -10.72
N PHE A 434 -19.62 23.61 -11.16
CA PHE A 434 -18.47 23.54 -12.05
C PHE A 434 -18.81 24.20 -13.38
N LYS A 435 -17.94 25.08 -13.87
CA LYS A 435 -18.18 25.84 -15.09
C LYS A 435 -17.47 25.19 -16.27
N GLN A 436 -18.16 25.05 -17.39
CA GLN A 436 -17.49 24.73 -18.66
C GLN A 436 -16.50 25.86 -18.96
N GLY A 437 -15.26 25.49 -19.33
CA GLY A 437 -14.18 26.43 -19.51
C GLY A 437 -13.46 26.88 -18.22
N ASP A 438 -13.66 26.19 -17.08
CA ASP A 438 -12.78 26.35 -15.92
C ASP A 438 -11.37 25.86 -16.29
N ASP A 439 -10.52 26.82 -16.65
CA ASP A 439 -9.18 26.65 -17.21
C ASP A 439 -8.09 26.76 -16.13
N LYS A 440 -8.47 26.73 -14.85
CA LYS A 440 -7.53 26.87 -13.74
C LYS A 440 -6.37 25.88 -13.91
N PRO A 441 -5.14 26.39 -14.13
CA PRO A 441 -4.01 25.52 -14.33
C PRO A 441 -3.75 24.71 -13.06
N ALA A 442 -3.34 23.46 -13.24
CA ALA A 442 -2.77 22.68 -12.15
C ALA A 442 -1.40 23.29 -11.81
N ILE A 443 -1.37 24.12 -10.78
CA ILE A 443 -0.16 24.73 -10.25
C ILE A 443 0.57 23.67 -9.42
N LEU A 444 1.76 23.27 -9.87
CA LEU A 444 2.54 22.20 -9.25
C LEU A 444 3.71 22.77 -8.43
N PRO A 445 3.85 22.40 -7.15
CA PRO A 445 5.06 22.64 -6.37
C PRO A 445 6.19 21.71 -6.83
N ILE A 446 7.37 22.28 -7.03
CA ILE A 446 8.62 21.52 -7.04
C ILE A 446 9.56 22.06 -5.98
N GLN A 447 10.34 21.18 -5.35
CA GLN A 447 11.20 21.56 -4.25
C GLN A 447 12.47 20.71 -4.22
N ILE A 448 13.60 21.36 -3.94
CA ILE A 448 14.89 20.72 -3.69
C ILE A 448 15.32 21.07 -2.27
N ILE A 449 15.65 20.04 -1.48
CA ILE A 449 16.15 20.18 -0.11
C ILE A 449 17.57 19.63 -0.06
N ARG A 450 18.47 20.36 0.59
CA ARG A 450 19.85 19.96 0.86
C ARG A 450 20.05 19.84 2.36
N ILE A 451 20.64 18.73 2.78
CA ILE A 451 21.15 18.49 4.13
C ILE A 451 22.58 17.98 3.97
N GLY A 452 23.56 18.86 4.11
CA GLY A 452 24.96 18.51 3.84
C GLY A 452 25.19 18.06 2.41
N GLN A 453 25.66 16.82 2.22
CA GLN A 453 25.81 16.16 0.92
C GLN A 453 24.58 15.38 0.44
N LEU A 454 23.50 15.29 1.24
CA LEU A 454 22.23 14.71 0.83
C LEU A 454 21.36 15.77 0.16
N VAL A 455 20.82 15.44 -1.01
CA VAL A 455 19.89 16.28 -1.76
C VAL A 455 18.63 15.49 -2.08
N ILE A 456 17.48 16.03 -1.69
CA ILE A 456 16.16 15.42 -1.84
C ILE A 456 15.40 16.20 -2.91
N LEU A 457 15.01 15.50 -3.98
CA LEU A 457 14.17 16.05 -5.06
C LEU A 457 12.71 15.70 -4.77
N CYS A 458 11.94 16.70 -4.33
CA CYS A 458 10.53 16.54 -3.96
C CYS A 458 9.65 16.74 -5.20
N VAL A 459 9.13 15.65 -5.76
CA VAL A 459 8.37 15.67 -7.03
C VAL A 459 6.89 15.34 -6.80
N PRO A 460 5.95 16.06 -7.43
CA PRO A 460 4.52 15.91 -7.19
C PRO A 460 3.86 14.83 -8.05
N GLY A 461 4.53 13.71 -8.29
CA GLY A 461 3.99 12.64 -9.15
C GLY A 461 4.78 11.33 -9.06
N GLU A 462 4.32 10.35 -9.84
CA GLU A 462 4.88 9.01 -9.93
C GLU A 462 5.83 8.90 -11.13
N PHE A 463 7.12 9.12 -10.87
CA PHE A 463 8.16 9.01 -11.89
C PHE A 463 8.45 7.54 -12.18
N THR A 464 8.53 7.16 -13.45
CA THR A 464 9.06 5.85 -13.84
C THR A 464 10.54 5.70 -13.49
N THR A 465 11.03 4.47 -13.55
CA THR A 465 12.41 4.13 -13.28
C THR A 465 13.38 5.02 -14.07
N MET A 466 13.24 5.08 -15.41
CA MET A 466 14.17 5.88 -16.22
C MET A 466 13.94 7.38 -16.09
N ALA A 467 12.69 7.83 -15.91
CA ALA A 467 12.39 9.23 -15.64
C ALA A 467 13.10 9.74 -14.37
N GLY A 468 13.05 8.96 -13.29
CA GLY A 468 13.73 9.29 -12.03
C GLY A 468 15.27 9.29 -12.17
N ARG A 469 15.83 8.34 -12.94
CA ARG A 469 17.28 8.30 -13.23
C ARG A 469 17.74 9.56 -13.95
N ARG A 470 17.08 9.93 -15.05
CA ARG A 470 17.39 11.14 -15.83
C ARG A 470 17.32 12.41 -14.97
N LEU A 471 16.30 12.54 -14.13
CA LEU A 471 16.17 13.70 -13.25
C LEU A 471 17.30 13.77 -12.21
N ARG A 472 17.59 12.66 -11.51
CA ARG A 472 18.68 12.62 -10.53
C ARG A 472 20.03 12.93 -11.15
N ASP A 473 20.33 12.33 -12.32
CA ASP A 473 21.59 12.54 -13.02
C ASP A 473 21.74 14.00 -13.49
N ALA A 474 20.67 14.58 -14.04
CA ALA A 474 20.67 15.98 -14.49
C ALA A 474 20.92 16.97 -13.34
N VAL A 475 20.27 16.78 -12.19
CA VAL A 475 20.47 17.62 -11.01
C VAL A 475 21.85 17.40 -10.40
N LYS A 476 22.27 16.14 -10.25
CA LYS A 476 23.61 15.79 -9.74
C LYS A 476 24.71 16.46 -10.56
N ASN A 477 24.60 16.47 -11.89
CA ASN A 477 25.57 17.12 -12.77
C ASN A 477 25.64 18.63 -12.55
N VAL A 478 24.50 19.33 -12.38
CA VAL A 478 24.48 20.77 -12.09
C VAL A 478 25.15 21.07 -10.75
N LEU A 479 24.86 20.28 -9.71
CA LEU A 479 25.41 20.49 -8.37
C LEU A 479 26.92 20.26 -8.34
N ILE A 480 27.42 19.21 -8.98
CA ILE A 480 28.87 18.91 -9.04
C ILE A 480 29.61 19.96 -9.88
N SER A 481 29.09 20.31 -11.06
CA SER A 481 29.79 21.24 -11.97
C SER A 481 29.76 22.69 -11.50
N GLY A 482 28.67 23.14 -10.88
CA GLY A 482 28.49 24.54 -10.52
C GLY A 482 29.07 24.95 -9.16
N SER A 483 29.32 24.02 -8.25
CA SER A 483 29.59 24.35 -6.85
C SER A 483 31.03 24.66 -6.49
N ASN A 484 31.91 24.85 -7.47
CA ASN A 484 33.34 25.13 -7.26
C ASN A 484 34.01 24.15 -6.27
N GLY A 485 33.56 22.89 -6.24
CA GLY A 485 34.07 21.85 -5.35
C GLY A 485 33.37 21.72 -4.00
N GLU A 486 32.35 22.55 -3.68
CA GLU A 486 31.54 22.42 -2.45
C GLU A 486 30.75 21.11 -2.44
N PHE A 487 30.14 20.72 -3.57
CA PHE A 487 29.64 19.37 -3.76
C PHE A 487 30.76 18.54 -4.40
N GLY A 488 31.48 17.78 -3.57
CA GLY A 488 32.40 16.76 -4.05
C GLY A 488 31.68 15.63 -4.82
N THR A 489 32.44 14.61 -5.23
CA THR A 489 31.88 13.40 -5.86
C THR A 489 30.95 12.62 -4.94
N ASN A 490 31.04 12.86 -3.63
CA ASN A 490 30.28 12.20 -2.57
C ASN A 490 28.91 12.85 -2.29
N ILE A 491 28.14 13.15 -3.34
CA ILE A 491 26.78 13.69 -3.24
C ILE A 491 25.74 12.57 -3.40
N HIS A 492 24.75 12.55 -2.52
CA HIS A 492 23.62 11.63 -2.59
C HIS A 492 22.37 12.38 -3.03
N VAL A 493 21.92 12.12 -4.25
CA VAL A 493 20.66 12.67 -4.76
C VAL A 493 19.59 11.58 -4.65
N VAL A 494 18.59 11.82 -3.82
CA VAL A 494 17.40 10.96 -3.68
C VAL A 494 16.19 11.66 -4.29
N LEU A 495 15.26 10.89 -4.81
CA LEU A 495 13.98 11.38 -5.31
C LEU A 495 12.90 11.00 -4.29
N ALA A 496 12.05 11.96 -3.94
CA ALA A 496 10.89 11.76 -3.08
C ALA A 496 9.63 11.97 -3.92
N GLY A 497 9.06 10.86 -4.40
CA GLY A 497 7.83 10.87 -5.19
C GLY A 497 6.61 11.28 -4.37
N LEU A 498 5.54 11.66 -5.07
CA LEU A 498 4.23 11.97 -4.46
C LEU A 498 4.32 13.04 -3.34
N THR A 499 5.18 14.03 -3.54
CA THR A 499 5.49 15.07 -2.57
C THR A 499 4.75 16.37 -2.89
N ASN A 500 4.19 16.99 -1.86
CA ASN A 500 3.47 18.27 -1.82
C ASN A 500 2.13 18.35 -2.57
N THR A 501 1.98 17.64 -3.67
CA THR A 501 0.69 17.38 -4.34
C THR A 501 0.81 16.12 -5.18
N TYR A 502 -0.22 15.82 -5.97
CA TYR A 502 -0.26 14.70 -6.86
C TYR A 502 -0.71 15.11 -8.26
N SER A 503 0.09 14.77 -9.26
CA SER A 503 -0.14 15.06 -10.67
C SER A 503 0.02 13.82 -11.56
N GLN A 504 -0.43 12.66 -11.07
CA GLN A 504 -0.34 11.37 -11.77
C GLN A 504 1.12 10.97 -12.09
N TYR A 505 1.38 10.47 -13.30
CA TYR A 505 2.63 9.84 -13.69
C TYR A 505 3.55 10.76 -14.48
N VAL A 506 4.84 10.42 -14.48
CA VAL A 506 5.85 11.05 -15.31
C VAL A 506 6.71 9.98 -15.96
N THR A 507 6.57 9.81 -17.27
CA THR A 507 7.38 8.91 -18.09
C THR A 507 8.48 9.64 -18.84
N THR A 508 9.46 8.90 -19.37
CA THR A 508 10.33 9.44 -20.42
C THR A 508 9.53 9.74 -21.70
N PHE A 509 10.13 10.51 -22.62
CA PHE A 509 9.50 10.76 -23.93
C PHE A 509 9.27 9.46 -24.69
N GLU A 510 10.21 8.53 -24.58
CA GLU A 510 10.21 7.22 -25.22
C GLU A 510 9.14 6.31 -24.62
N GLU A 511 9.08 6.19 -23.30
CA GLU A 511 8.03 5.45 -22.59
C GLU A 511 6.63 6.02 -22.92
N TYR A 512 6.52 7.35 -23.02
CA TYR A 512 5.27 8.02 -23.40
C TYR A 512 4.76 7.56 -24.77
N GLN A 513 5.64 7.32 -25.75
CA GLN A 513 5.23 6.91 -27.11
C GLN A 513 4.52 5.54 -27.12
N ILE A 514 4.80 4.68 -26.14
CA ILE A 514 4.19 3.36 -26.06
C ILE A 514 2.75 3.45 -25.53
N GLN A 515 2.41 4.52 -24.79
CA GLN A 515 1.06 4.72 -24.22
C GLN A 515 0.52 3.52 -23.42
N ARG A 516 1.40 2.93 -22.58
CA ARG A 516 0.94 2.14 -21.43
C ARG A 516 0.31 3.04 -20.37
N TYR A 517 -0.15 2.45 -19.26
CA TYR A 517 -0.84 3.18 -18.19
C TYR A 517 -0.09 4.44 -17.73
N GLU A 518 1.21 4.33 -17.48
CA GLU A 518 2.03 5.47 -17.02
C GLU A 518 2.16 6.56 -18.10
N GLY A 519 2.31 6.16 -19.36
CA GLY A 519 2.41 7.09 -20.50
C GLY A 519 1.11 7.84 -20.75
N ALA A 520 -0.03 7.15 -20.68
CA ALA A 520 -1.36 7.77 -20.80
C ALA A 520 -1.70 8.66 -19.59
N SER A 521 -1.14 8.34 -18.41
CA SER A 521 -1.34 9.11 -17.18
C SER A 521 -0.28 10.22 -17.00
N THR A 522 0.57 10.46 -18.00
CA THR A 522 1.49 11.61 -18.04
C THR A 522 0.76 12.83 -18.57
N LEU A 523 0.10 13.55 -17.65
CA LEU A 523 -0.97 14.51 -17.94
C LEU A 523 -0.59 15.66 -18.88
N TYR A 524 0.65 16.15 -18.80
CA TYR A 524 1.09 17.37 -19.48
C TYR A 524 1.82 17.09 -20.80
N GLY A 525 1.61 15.90 -21.36
CA GLY A 525 2.11 15.48 -22.66
C GLY A 525 3.53 14.90 -22.65
N PRO A 526 4.11 14.63 -23.83
CA PRO A 526 5.34 13.85 -23.98
C PRO A 526 6.60 14.52 -23.41
N HIS A 527 6.55 15.84 -23.18
CA HIS A 527 7.67 16.62 -22.63
C HIS A 527 7.52 16.94 -21.14
N THR A 528 6.63 16.26 -20.43
CA THR A 528 6.44 16.42 -18.98
C THR A 528 7.74 16.19 -18.20
N LEU A 529 8.48 15.10 -18.49
CA LEU A 529 9.77 14.86 -17.84
C LEU A 529 10.80 15.93 -18.19
N SER A 530 10.87 16.36 -19.45
CA SER A 530 11.80 17.40 -19.89
C SER A 530 11.55 18.72 -19.16
N ALA A 531 10.27 19.08 -18.92
CA ALA A 531 9.89 20.20 -18.07
C ALA A 531 10.43 20.04 -16.65
N TYR A 532 10.18 18.90 -16.00
CA TYR A 532 10.72 18.65 -14.65
C TYR A 532 12.25 18.76 -14.59
N ILE A 533 12.96 18.13 -15.53
CA ILE A 533 14.43 18.23 -15.59
C ILE A 533 14.88 19.69 -15.69
N GLN A 534 14.30 20.46 -16.61
CA GLN A 534 14.64 21.87 -16.80
C GLN A 534 14.43 22.68 -15.52
N GLU A 535 13.27 22.55 -14.88
CA GLU A 535 12.92 23.37 -13.72
C GLU A 535 13.71 22.95 -12.46
N PHE A 536 13.99 21.66 -12.27
CA PHE A 536 14.88 21.21 -11.20
C PHE A 536 16.33 21.61 -11.42
N GLN A 537 16.82 21.66 -12.66
CA GLN A 537 18.13 22.22 -12.96
C GLN A 537 18.20 23.71 -12.58
N LYS A 538 17.14 24.49 -12.84
CA LYS A 538 17.07 25.90 -12.38
C LYS A 538 17.12 25.99 -10.86
N LEU A 539 16.38 25.14 -10.13
CA LEU A 539 16.43 25.11 -8.67
C LEU A 539 17.83 24.75 -8.15
N ALA A 540 18.48 23.77 -8.77
CA ALA A 540 19.84 23.35 -8.43
C ALA A 540 20.87 24.46 -8.71
N THR A 541 20.77 25.14 -9.85
CA THR A 541 21.60 26.32 -10.16
C THR A 541 21.37 27.43 -9.14
N ALA A 542 20.13 27.75 -8.79
CA ALA A 542 19.82 28.76 -7.78
C ALA A 542 20.34 28.38 -6.38
N MET A 543 20.36 27.08 -6.04
CA MET A 543 20.99 26.58 -4.82
C MET A 543 22.50 26.79 -4.82
N VAL A 544 23.17 26.45 -5.93
CA VAL A 544 24.61 26.65 -6.12
C VAL A 544 25.00 28.12 -6.07
N GLU A 545 24.24 28.98 -6.75
CA GLU A 545 24.49 30.43 -6.80
C GLU A 545 24.01 31.17 -5.55
N ASN A 546 23.45 30.46 -4.56
CA ASN A 546 22.83 31.02 -3.37
C ASN A 546 21.79 32.13 -3.67
N LYS A 547 21.00 31.95 -4.74
CA LYS A 547 19.92 32.86 -5.15
C LYS A 547 18.56 32.32 -4.76
N GLU A 548 17.66 33.19 -4.33
CA GLU A 548 16.26 32.82 -4.14
C GLU A 548 15.57 32.57 -5.49
N VAL A 549 14.55 31.71 -5.47
CA VAL A 549 13.69 31.45 -6.64
C VAL A 549 12.36 32.13 -6.38
N PRO A 550 12.00 33.19 -7.13
CA PRO A 550 10.74 33.89 -6.90
C PRO A 550 9.57 32.96 -7.22
N THR A 551 8.54 33.02 -6.37
CA THR A 551 7.30 32.29 -6.55
C THR A 551 6.16 33.28 -6.76
N ASN A 552 5.77 33.49 -8.02
CA ASN A 552 4.80 34.53 -8.40
C ASN A 552 3.37 34.00 -8.55
N ILE A 553 3.17 32.70 -8.36
CA ILE A 553 1.88 32.02 -8.55
C ILE A 553 1.62 31.19 -7.31
N GLN A 554 0.39 31.17 -6.83
CA GLN A 554 -0.03 30.36 -5.69
C GLN A 554 -1.04 29.30 -6.14
N PRO A 555 -0.99 28.09 -5.56
CA PRO A 555 -1.97 27.06 -5.83
C PRO A 555 -3.36 27.50 -5.33
N PRO A 556 -4.45 27.14 -6.03
CA PRO A 556 -5.79 27.41 -5.54
C PRO A 556 -6.11 26.59 -4.28
N ASP A 557 -6.63 27.27 -3.26
CA ASP A 557 -7.36 26.67 -2.16
C ASP A 557 -8.83 26.47 -2.57
N MET A 558 -9.28 25.21 -2.57
CA MET A 558 -10.64 24.85 -2.96
C MET A 558 -11.47 24.26 -1.81
N LEU A 559 -11.07 24.45 -0.54
CA LEU A 559 -11.76 23.84 0.60
C LEU A 559 -13.26 24.16 0.64
N GLU A 560 -13.61 25.44 0.47
CA GLU A 560 -15.00 25.91 0.52
C GLU A 560 -15.87 25.44 -0.66
N LYS A 561 -15.22 24.94 -1.73
CA LYS A 561 -15.88 24.41 -2.93
C LYS A 561 -16.02 22.88 -2.89
N GLN A 562 -15.45 22.22 -1.88
CA GLN A 562 -15.50 20.78 -1.78
C GLN A 562 -16.89 20.29 -1.42
N ILE A 563 -17.29 19.17 -2.01
CA ILE A 563 -18.60 18.56 -1.79
C ILE A 563 -18.43 17.08 -1.53
N GLY A 564 -19.10 16.61 -0.49
CA GLY A 564 -19.21 15.19 -0.17
C GLY A 564 -20.63 14.70 -0.40
N LEU A 565 -20.78 13.63 -1.19
CA LEU A 565 -22.05 12.93 -1.43
C LEU A 565 -22.19 11.67 -0.57
N LEU A 566 -21.15 11.34 0.19
CA LEU A 566 -21.20 10.27 1.16
C LEU A 566 -22.08 10.71 2.35
N PRO A 567 -23.25 10.07 2.58
CA PRO A 567 -24.10 10.41 3.71
C PRO A 567 -23.35 10.18 5.03
N GLY A 568 -23.67 10.99 6.03
CA GLY A 568 -23.24 10.73 7.41
C GLY A 568 -23.86 9.46 7.98
N VAL A 569 -23.35 9.00 9.12
CA VAL A 569 -24.01 7.93 9.89
C VAL A 569 -25.38 8.45 10.34
N MET A 570 -26.48 7.77 9.99
CA MET A 570 -27.83 8.21 10.34
C MET A 570 -28.10 7.99 11.83
N TYR A 571 -28.06 6.73 12.25
CA TYR A 571 -28.11 6.27 13.64
C TYR A 571 -27.66 4.80 13.68
N ASP A 572 -27.28 4.33 14.87
CA ASP A 572 -26.98 2.94 15.15
C ASP A 572 -28.03 2.32 16.07
N SER A 573 -28.25 1.02 15.95
CA SER A 573 -29.19 0.27 16.81
C SER A 573 -28.72 -1.16 17.03
N THR A 574 -29.23 -1.77 18.11
CA THR A 574 -29.08 -3.19 18.42
C THR A 574 -30.46 -3.87 18.46
N PRO A 575 -30.54 -5.21 18.40
CA PRO A 575 -31.79 -5.93 18.68
C PRO A 575 -32.34 -5.62 20.09
N PRO A 576 -33.66 -5.76 20.33
CA PRO A 576 -34.24 -5.61 21.66
C PRO A 576 -33.55 -6.52 22.68
N GLY A 577 -33.17 -5.96 23.84
CA GLY A 577 -32.47 -6.68 24.91
C GLY A 577 -30.97 -6.89 24.69
N VAL A 578 -30.42 -6.42 23.57
CA VAL A 578 -28.98 -6.45 23.26
C VAL A 578 -28.41 -5.04 23.36
N HIS A 579 -27.21 -4.91 23.90
CA HIS A 579 -26.47 -3.67 24.03
C HIS A 579 -25.27 -3.62 23.09
N PHE A 580 -24.77 -2.41 22.79
CA PHE A 580 -23.55 -2.25 22.01
C PHE A 580 -22.37 -2.87 22.77
N GLY A 581 -21.65 -3.74 22.09
CA GLY A 581 -20.56 -4.53 22.62
C GLY A 581 -20.95 -5.90 23.16
N ASP A 582 -22.22 -6.29 23.14
CA ASP A 582 -22.61 -7.66 23.42
C ASP A 582 -22.03 -8.60 22.36
N VAL A 583 -21.66 -9.81 22.77
CA VAL A 583 -21.08 -10.82 21.87
C VAL A 583 -22.18 -11.44 21.01
N SER A 584 -22.03 -11.36 19.70
CA SER A 584 -22.91 -12.02 18.73
C SER A 584 -22.42 -13.42 18.36
N SER A 585 -21.10 -13.63 18.34
CA SER A 585 -20.47 -14.93 18.12
C SER A 585 -19.18 -14.95 18.92
N ASP A 586 -19.08 -15.90 19.84
CA ASP A 586 -17.92 -16.05 20.71
C ASP A 586 -17.01 -17.20 20.25
N VAL A 587 -15.81 -17.20 20.78
CA VAL A 587 -14.91 -18.34 20.77
C VAL A 587 -15.54 -19.46 21.61
N ALA A 588 -15.49 -20.71 21.15
CA ALA A 588 -16.11 -21.82 21.87
C ALA A 588 -15.52 -21.98 23.29
N ALA A 589 -16.38 -22.20 24.28
CA ALA A 589 -15.97 -22.37 25.68
C ALA A 589 -14.90 -23.47 25.85
N ASN A 590 -13.87 -23.22 26.65
CA ASN A 590 -12.74 -24.13 26.91
C ASN A 590 -11.89 -24.51 25.69
N SER A 591 -11.90 -23.69 24.64
CA SER A 591 -11.00 -23.88 23.49
C SER A 591 -9.55 -23.66 23.90
N ASN A 592 -8.62 -24.48 23.38
CA ASN A 592 -7.17 -24.26 23.44
C ASN A 592 -6.67 -23.95 22.02
N PHE A 593 -5.94 -22.84 21.85
CA PHE A 593 -5.31 -22.52 20.56
C PHE A 593 -3.80 -22.66 20.63
N ARG A 594 -3.19 -22.97 19.49
CA ARG A 594 -1.73 -22.97 19.33
C ARG A 594 -1.30 -21.63 18.75
N LYS A 595 -0.02 -21.31 18.90
CA LYS A 595 0.59 -20.23 18.11
C LYS A 595 0.40 -20.49 16.61
N GLY A 596 0.25 -19.41 15.85
CA GLY A 596 -0.16 -19.46 14.44
C GLY A 596 -1.65 -19.73 14.20
N SER A 597 -2.44 -20.07 15.24
CA SER A 597 -3.90 -20.20 15.10
C SER A 597 -4.57 -18.84 15.08
N THR A 598 -5.70 -18.74 14.37
CA THR A 598 -6.54 -17.54 14.34
C THR A 598 -7.73 -17.69 15.28
N VAL A 599 -7.91 -16.70 16.16
CA VAL A 599 -9.03 -16.57 17.10
C VAL A 599 -9.90 -15.42 16.64
N ASN A 600 -11.21 -15.60 16.58
CA ASN A 600 -12.12 -14.52 16.25
C ASN A 600 -13.30 -14.40 17.22
N ALA A 601 -13.76 -13.18 17.44
CA ALA A 601 -14.98 -12.88 18.19
C ALA A 601 -15.74 -11.75 17.50
N THR A 602 -17.06 -11.86 17.46
CA THR A 602 -17.94 -10.88 16.81
C THR A 602 -18.87 -10.25 17.83
N PHE A 603 -18.95 -8.93 17.81
CA PHE A 603 -19.72 -8.10 18.72
C PHE A 603 -20.79 -7.32 17.97
N TYR A 604 -21.95 -7.11 18.58
CA TYR A 604 -22.88 -6.07 18.14
C TYR A 604 -22.20 -4.71 18.31
N SER A 605 -22.09 -3.94 17.23
CA SER A 605 -21.31 -2.71 17.22
C SER A 605 -22.02 -1.60 16.44
N ALA A 606 -21.36 -0.45 16.37
CA ALA A 606 -21.80 0.75 15.69
C ALA A 606 -20.83 1.11 14.54
N CYS A 607 -21.20 2.05 13.69
CA CYS A 607 -20.36 2.49 12.58
C CYS A 607 -19.06 3.17 13.07
N PRO A 608 -17.86 2.70 12.65
CA PRO A 608 -16.56 3.32 12.95
C PRO A 608 -16.40 4.76 12.46
N ARG A 609 -17.35 5.29 11.67
CA ARG A 609 -17.38 6.70 11.27
C ARG A 609 -17.92 7.62 12.35
N ASN A 610 -18.52 7.11 13.43
CA ASN A 610 -18.93 7.97 14.54
C ASN A 610 -17.74 8.58 15.26
N ASP A 611 -16.65 7.82 15.42
CA ASP A 611 -15.39 8.29 15.99
C ASP A 611 -14.26 7.43 15.40
N LEU A 612 -13.21 8.08 14.91
CA LEU A 612 -12.04 7.41 14.32
C LEU A 612 -11.18 6.69 15.37
N LEU A 613 -11.42 6.99 16.65
CA LEU A 613 -10.60 6.59 17.79
C LEU A 613 -9.11 6.90 17.54
N THR A 614 -8.82 8.10 17.04
CA THR A 614 -7.44 8.59 16.86
C THR A 614 -6.73 8.59 18.21
N GLU A 615 -5.52 8.02 18.28
CA GLU A 615 -4.79 7.73 19.54
C GLU A 615 -5.46 6.69 20.47
N GLY A 616 -6.59 6.12 20.06
CA GLY A 616 -7.26 4.98 20.69
C GLY A 616 -7.23 3.71 19.83
N THR A 617 -8.04 2.71 20.22
CA THR A 617 -8.14 1.43 19.50
C THR A 617 -9.57 0.89 19.47
N PHE A 618 -9.97 0.27 18.35
CA PHE A 618 -11.20 -0.51 18.21
C PHE A 618 -11.07 -1.94 18.73
N ALA A 619 -9.85 -2.50 18.73
CA ALA A 619 -9.58 -3.89 19.06
C ALA A 619 -8.36 -4.00 19.98
N LEU A 620 -8.48 -4.81 21.04
CA LEU A 620 -7.40 -5.01 21.99
C LEU A 620 -7.37 -6.47 22.44
N VAL A 621 -6.17 -7.05 22.51
CA VAL A 621 -5.89 -8.33 23.17
C VAL A 621 -5.25 -8.03 24.51
N GLU A 622 -5.75 -8.67 25.57
CA GLU A 622 -5.21 -8.52 26.92
C GLU A 622 -4.77 -9.88 27.46
N LYS A 623 -3.63 -9.93 28.14
CA LYS A 623 -3.11 -11.11 28.84
C LYS A 623 -3.41 -11.01 30.34
N LEU A 624 -3.85 -12.10 30.95
CA LEU A 624 -3.97 -12.20 32.41
C LEU A 624 -2.58 -12.31 33.03
N ASN A 625 -2.30 -11.44 34.01
CA ASN A 625 -1.09 -11.47 34.82
C ASN A 625 -1.46 -11.33 36.30
N GLY A 626 -1.35 -12.41 37.07
CA GLY A 626 -1.95 -12.48 38.39
C GLY A 626 -3.48 -12.31 38.31
N ASN A 627 -3.99 -11.24 38.91
CA ASN A 627 -5.42 -10.88 38.86
C ASN A 627 -5.73 -9.75 37.85
N ASP A 628 -4.70 -9.19 37.21
CA ASP A 628 -4.83 -8.02 36.34
C ASP A 628 -4.80 -8.40 34.85
N TRP A 629 -5.56 -7.66 34.05
CA TRP A 629 -5.55 -7.79 32.59
C TRP A 629 -4.66 -6.72 31.98
N ILE A 630 -3.60 -7.15 31.31
CA ILE A 630 -2.60 -6.27 30.72
C ILE A 630 -2.78 -6.24 29.18
N PRO A 631 -2.98 -5.06 28.58
CA PRO A 631 -2.97 -4.91 27.12
C PRO A 631 -1.66 -5.41 26.49
N VAL A 632 -1.76 -6.27 25.47
CA VAL A 632 -0.59 -6.85 24.78
C VAL A 632 -0.58 -6.63 23.25
N TYR A 633 -1.75 -6.55 22.61
CA TYR A 633 -1.87 -6.22 21.19
C TYR A 633 -3.05 -5.26 20.97
N ASP A 634 -2.93 -4.31 20.05
CA ASP A 634 -4.01 -3.40 19.63
C ASP A 634 -4.23 -3.39 18.11
N ASP A 635 -5.17 -2.56 17.62
CA ASP A 635 -5.53 -2.49 16.20
C ASP A 635 -4.46 -1.84 15.31
N ASP A 636 -3.31 -1.48 15.88
CA ASP A 636 -2.11 -1.12 15.15
C ASP A 636 -1.20 -2.36 14.96
N ASP A 637 -1.34 -3.44 15.72
CA ASP A 637 -0.50 -4.64 15.60
C ASP A 637 -0.90 -5.53 14.42
N TRP A 638 0.09 -5.90 13.60
CA TRP A 638 -0.07 -6.76 12.41
C TRP A 638 -0.92 -8.02 12.64
N SER A 639 -0.84 -8.59 13.85
CA SER A 639 -1.52 -9.83 14.22
C SER A 639 -3.01 -9.69 14.51
N LEU A 640 -3.53 -8.47 14.70
CA LEU A 640 -4.89 -8.21 15.15
C LEU A 640 -5.65 -7.36 14.13
N GLN A 641 -6.65 -7.95 13.48
CA GLN A 641 -7.50 -7.27 12.53
C GLN A 641 -8.83 -6.87 13.17
N PHE A 642 -9.25 -5.64 12.90
CA PHE A 642 -10.59 -5.15 13.19
C PHE A 642 -11.42 -5.15 11.89
N LYS A 643 -12.51 -5.92 11.84
CA LYS A 643 -13.40 -6.00 10.67
C LYS A 643 -14.79 -5.49 11.06
N TRP A 644 -15.34 -4.57 10.28
CA TRP A 644 -16.68 -4.04 10.46
C TRP A 644 -17.60 -4.50 9.34
N SER A 645 -18.83 -4.89 9.68
CA SER A 645 -19.82 -5.34 8.71
C SER A 645 -21.24 -4.96 9.09
N ARG A 646 -22.15 -5.01 8.12
CA ARG A 646 -23.58 -4.81 8.31
C ARG A 646 -24.39 -5.75 7.42
N PRO A 647 -25.60 -6.19 7.84
CA PRO A 647 -26.46 -7.06 7.05
C PRO A 647 -26.86 -6.49 5.68
N SER A 648 -26.98 -5.16 5.59
CA SER A 648 -27.31 -4.45 4.36
C SER A 648 -26.81 -3.01 4.43
N LYS A 649 -26.65 -2.34 3.27
CA LYS A 649 -26.03 -1.01 3.14
C LYS A 649 -26.65 0.08 4.03
N PHE A 650 -27.94 0.00 4.35
CA PHE A 650 -28.62 1.00 5.18
C PHE A 650 -29.06 0.45 6.53
N SER A 651 -28.58 -0.75 6.91
CA SER A 651 -28.86 -1.31 8.22
C SER A 651 -28.28 -0.40 9.32
N PRO A 652 -29.09 0.02 10.30
CA PRO A 652 -28.59 0.68 11.51
C PRO A 652 -27.92 -0.31 12.47
N ARG A 653 -28.03 -1.62 12.20
CA ARG A 653 -27.34 -2.68 12.95
C ARG A 653 -26.04 -3.03 12.26
N SER A 654 -24.97 -3.14 13.02
CA SER A 654 -23.65 -3.51 12.52
C SER A 654 -22.89 -4.40 13.49
N PHE A 655 -21.81 -5.01 13.02
CA PHE A 655 -20.98 -5.93 13.77
C PHE A 655 -19.51 -5.54 13.69
N ALA A 656 -18.79 -5.80 14.76
CA ALA A 656 -17.34 -5.74 14.82
C ALA A 656 -16.80 -7.15 15.02
N THR A 657 -15.98 -7.65 14.11
CA THR A 657 -15.27 -8.92 14.23
C THR A 657 -13.79 -8.63 14.48
N LEU A 658 -13.30 -9.09 15.61
CA LEU A 658 -11.89 -9.01 15.98
C LEU A 658 -11.25 -10.34 15.61
N GLU A 659 -10.21 -10.33 14.79
CA GLU A 659 -9.52 -11.52 14.33
C GLU A 659 -8.04 -11.44 14.71
N TRP A 660 -7.64 -12.26 15.68
CA TRP A 660 -6.28 -12.31 16.20
C TRP A 660 -5.57 -13.57 15.74
N THR A 661 -4.56 -13.42 14.89
CA THR A 661 -3.66 -14.52 14.52
C THR A 661 -2.53 -14.57 15.54
N ILE A 662 -2.55 -15.57 16.43
CA ILE A 662 -1.65 -15.66 17.58
C ILE A 662 -0.19 -15.69 17.08
N PRO A 663 0.64 -14.68 17.41
CA PRO A 663 2.04 -14.67 17.00
C PRO A 663 2.83 -15.88 17.52
N GLU A 664 3.85 -16.31 16.78
CA GLU A 664 4.76 -17.42 17.16
C GLU A 664 5.52 -17.16 18.48
N ASP A 665 5.57 -15.91 18.90
CA ASP A 665 6.22 -15.46 20.10
C ASP A 665 5.31 -14.96 21.20
N ALA A 666 3.99 -15.07 21.00
CA ALA A 666 3.04 -14.85 22.05
C ALA A 666 3.42 -15.71 23.27
N ALA A 667 3.49 -15.08 24.44
CA ALA A 667 3.76 -15.80 25.68
C ALA A 667 2.60 -16.78 25.96
N SER A 668 2.88 -17.93 26.55
CA SER A 668 1.80 -18.79 27.04
C SER A 668 1.01 -18.05 28.14
N GLY A 669 -0.31 -18.23 28.18
CA GLY A 669 -1.15 -17.62 29.20
C GLY A 669 -2.60 -17.41 28.77
N VAL A 670 -3.40 -16.89 29.69
CA VAL A 670 -4.82 -16.64 29.43
C VAL A 670 -4.97 -15.27 28.78
N TYR A 671 -5.71 -15.19 27.67
CA TYR A 671 -5.98 -13.92 26.98
C TYR A 671 -7.46 -13.67 26.77
N ARG A 672 -7.81 -12.40 26.57
CA ARG A 672 -9.15 -11.98 26.15
C ARG A 672 -9.12 -10.91 25.08
N LEU A 673 -10.22 -10.80 24.32
CA LEU A 673 -10.45 -9.72 23.36
C LEU A 673 -11.32 -8.63 23.99
N ARG A 674 -10.98 -7.38 23.71
CA ARG A 674 -11.72 -6.19 24.11
C ARG A 674 -12.02 -5.36 22.87
N HIS A 675 -13.28 -4.95 22.73
CA HIS A 675 -13.75 -4.09 21.66
C HIS A 675 -14.18 -2.72 22.23
N SER A 676 -13.80 -1.65 21.54
CA SER A 676 -14.27 -0.29 21.83
C SER A 676 -14.90 0.33 20.58
N GLY A 677 -15.90 1.19 20.76
CA GLY A 677 -16.56 1.88 19.66
C GLY A 677 -17.39 3.08 20.13
N ALA A 678 -17.98 3.77 19.17
CA ALA A 678 -18.84 4.93 19.41
C ALA A 678 -20.15 4.76 18.64
N SER A 679 -21.27 4.92 19.34
CA SER A 679 -22.63 4.74 18.79
C SER A 679 -23.37 6.06 18.67
N LYS A 680 -24.12 6.24 17.58
CA LYS A 680 -24.96 7.41 17.35
C LYS A 680 -26.43 7.06 17.60
N PRO A 681 -27.07 7.58 18.67
CA PRO A 681 -28.51 7.38 18.87
C PRO A 681 -29.32 8.19 17.85
N LEU A 682 -30.60 7.85 17.68
CA LEU A 682 -31.52 8.60 16.81
C LEU A 682 -31.67 10.07 17.24
N ILE A 683 -31.61 10.33 18.56
CA ILE A 683 -31.65 11.66 19.17
C ILE A 683 -30.55 11.73 20.24
N GLY A 684 -29.76 12.81 20.23
CA GLY A 684 -28.70 13.07 21.21
C GLY A 684 -27.29 12.99 20.63
N SER A 685 -26.29 13.03 21.51
CA SER A 685 -24.87 12.96 21.14
C SER A 685 -24.38 11.51 21.01
N ILE A 686 -23.24 11.35 20.34
CA ILE A 686 -22.51 10.08 20.24
C ILE A 686 -22.16 9.56 21.65
N LYS A 687 -22.24 8.24 21.84
CA LYS A 687 -21.94 7.54 23.10
C LYS A 687 -20.89 6.47 22.88
N HIS A 688 -19.77 6.57 23.60
CA HIS A 688 -18.71 5.57 23.61
C HIS A 688 -19.08 4.34 24.45
N PHE A 689 -18.59 3.19 24.02
CA PHE A 689 -18.72 1.92 24.73
C PHE A 689 -17.42 1.11 24.63
N THR A 690 -17.16 0.34 25.68
CA THR A 690 -16.04 -0.61 25.76
C THR A 690 -16.53 -1.87 26.43
N VAL A 691 -16.20 -3.01 25.83
CA VAL A 691 -16.65 -4.35 26.24
C VAL A 691 -15.53 -5.37 26.12
N THR A 692 -15.58 -6.40 26.96
CA THR A 692 -14.60 -7.50 27.00
C THR A 692 -15.32 -8.84 26.87
N ILE A 693 -14.75 -9.79 26.10
CA ILE A 693 -15.08 -11.21 26.27
C ILE A 693 -14.28 -11.78 27.44
N ASN A 694 -14.78 -12.83 28.10
CA ASN A 694 -13.93 -13.59 29.03
C ASN A 694 -13.23 -14.74 28.31
N ALA A 695 -12.09 -15.11 28.86
CA ALA A 695 -11.10 -15.91 28.19
C ALA A 695 -11.53 -17.36 27.94
N ASN A 696 -11.26 -17.81 26.72
CA ASN A 696 -10.95 -19.21 26.45
C ASN A 696 -9.45 -19.44 26.62
N ARG A 697 -9.08 -20.64 27.08
CA ARG A 697 -7.72 -21.07 27.39
C ARG A 697 -6.79 -20.88 26.19
N LEU A 698 -5.62 -20.27 26.39
CA LEU A 698 -4.73 -19.98 25.26
C LEU A 698 -3.30 -20.52 25.49
N ILE A 699 -2.95 -21.48 24.64
CA ILE A 699 -1.61 -22.03 24.36
C ILE A 699 -1.07 -23.09 25.32
N GLN A 700 -0.95 -24.31 24.78
CA GLN A 700 -0.11 -25.40 25.27
C GLN A 700 1.16 -25.48 24.40
N HIS A 701 2.34 -25.61 25.03
CA HIS A 701 3.58 -25.98 24.36
C HIS A 701 3.54 -27.49 24.02
N LYS A 702 3.90 -27.91 22.81
CA LYS A 702 4.28 -29.31 22.58
C LYS A 702 5.44 -29.37 21.58
N TYR A 703 6.64 -29.62 22.11
CA TYR A 703 7.73 -30.22 21.35
C TYR A 703 7.61 -31.74 21.44
N GLY A 704 7.94 -32.44 20.36
CA GLY A 704 8.21 -33.87 20.37
C GLY A 704 7.27 -34.70 19.49
N GLU A 705 7.89 -35.40 18.56
CA GLU A 705 7.34 -36.32 17.57
C GLU A 705 6.40 -37.41 18.17
N ASN A 706 5.46 -37.87 17.33
CA ASN A 706 4.72 -39.13 17.41
C ASN A 706 4.33 -39.69 18.81
N PHE A 707 3.29 -39.20 19.48
CA PHE A 707 2.51 -40.06 20.40
C PHE A 707 1.05 -39.63 20.51
N PHE A 708 0.16 -40.57 20.18
CA PHE A 708 -1.24 -40.61 20.62
C PHE A 708 -1.29 -40.69 22.15
N LEU A 709 -2.25 -40.02 22.80
CA LEU A 709 -2.71 -40.46 24.12
C LEU A 709 -4.23 -40.59 24.11
N LEU A 710 -4.64 -41.84 23.96
CA LEU A 710 -5.96 -42.36 24.17
C LEU A 710 -5.87 -43.10 25.51
N THR A 711 -6.56 -42.63 26.55
CA THR A 711 -6.75 -43.43 27.78
C THR A 711 -8.14 -43.20 28.34
N VAL A 712 -9.02 -44.10 27.92
CA VAL A 712 -10.23 -44.50 28.63
C VAL A 712 -9.79 -45.01 30.01
N THR A 713 -10.36 -44.43 31.07
CA THR A 713 -10.20 -44.95 32.44
C THR A 713 -10.86 -46.32 32.58
N PRO A 714 -10.20 -47.31 33.21
CA PRO A 714 -10.77 -48.62 33.46
C PRO A 714 -11.64 -48.60 34.73
N PRO A 715 -12.79 -49.32 34.78
CA PRO A 715 -13.42 -49.65 36.05
C PRO A 715 -12.74 -50.88 36.66
N LYS A 716 -12.48 -50.82 37.97
CA LYS A 716 -11.96 -51.94 38.77
C LYS A 716 -13.03 -53.02 39.03
N SER A 717 -12.63 -54.27 38.75
CA SER A 717 -12.90 -55.55 39.44
C SER A 717 -14.33 -55.97 39.82
N LYS A 718 -14.76 -57.16 39.34
CA LYS A 718 -14.91 -58.40 40.15
C LYS A 718 -15.28 -59.64 39.30
N SER A 719 -14.47 -60.71 39.49
CA SER A 719 -14.76 -62.16 39.59
C SER A 719 -15.67 -62.94 38.59
N GLN A 720 -15.05 -63.99 38.06
CA GLN A 720 -15.47 -65.42 37.96
C GLN A 720 -16.31 -65.99 36.78
N GLN A 721 -15.69 -67.02 36.18
CA GLN A 721 -16.17 -68.33 35.69
C GLN A 721 -16.91 -68.52 34.33
N ALA A 722 -16.18 -69.22 33.44
CA ALA A 722 -16.46 -70.50 32.78
C ALA A 722 -17.58 -70.66 31.69
N SER A 723 -17.09 -70.97 30.47
CA SER A 723 -17.49 -72.02 29.51
C SER A 723 -18.93 -72.14 28.95
N LEU A 724 -19.07 -72.04 27.61
CA LEU A 724 -19.46 -73.12 26.66
C LEU A 724 -19.79 -72.55 25.24
N LEU A 725 -19.39 -73.32 24.21
CA LEU A 725 -19.59 -73.19 22.74
C LEU A 725 -21.08 -73.43 22.31
N PRO A 726 -21.50 -73.44 21.01
CA PRO A 726 -20.85 -73.08 19.72
C PRO A 726 -21.71 -72.23 18.72
N ASP A 727 -21.04 -71.83 17.62
CA ASP A 727 -21.42 -71.47 16.21
C ASP A 727 -22.64 -72.23 15.59
N PRO A 728 -23.11 -72.05 14.31
CA PRO A 728 -22.76 -71.09 13.23
C PRO A 728 -23.93 -70.59 12.33
N THR A 729 -23.68 -69.59 11.47
CA THR A 729 -23.94 -69.56 9.99
C THR A 729 -23.83 -68.13 9.44
N ILE A 730 -22.76 -67.78 8.70
CA ILE A 730 -22.54 -67.96 7.25
C ILE A 730 -23.41 -67.03 6.38
N LYS A 731 -22.86 -65.87 5.97
CA LYS A 731 -22.34 -65.65 4.59
C LYS A 731 -21.60 -64.32 4.40
N GLU A 732 -20.46 -64.49 3.75
CA GLU A 732 -19.42 -63.59 3.25
C GLU A 732 -19.94 -62.41 2.39
N LEU A 733 -19.36 -61.19 2.44
CA LEU A 733 -18.02 -60.73 1.99
C LEU A 733 -18.03 -60.42 0.48
N ILE A 734 -17.78 -59.15 0.12
CA ILE A 734 -16.75 -58.70 -0.85
C ILE A 734 -16.70 -57.16 -0.88
N LEU A 735 -15.46 -56.66 -0.72
CA LEU A 735 -14.89 -55.32 -0.85
C LEU A 735 -15.52 -54.49 -2.00
N GLY A 736 -15.69 -53.17 -1.94
CA GLY A 736 -14.81 -52.13 -1.39
C GLY A 736 -14.01 -51.49 -2.53
N PHE A 737 -14.35 -50.26 -2.96
CA PHE A 737 -13.41 -49.18 -3.31
C PHE A 737 -14.13 -47.91 -3.86
N HIS A 738 -13.67 -46.79 -3.30
CA HIS A 738 -13.69 -45.37 -3.66
C HIS A 738 -14.50 -44.75 -4.84
N LEU A 739 -15.13 -43.63 -4.44
CA LEU A 739 -15.08 -42.24 -4.97
C LEU A 739 -16.13 -41.73 -5.97
N GLU A 740 -16.81 -40.70 -5.45
CA GLU A 740 -17.13 -39.39 -6.05
C GLU A 740 -18.43 -39.15 -6.84
N LYS A 741 -19.16 -38.15 -6.31
CA LYS A 741 -19.92 -37.12 -7.02
C LYS A 741 -20.93 -37.57 -8.08
N ARG A 742 -22.21 -37.62 -7.68
CA ARG A 742 -23.32 -36.96 -8.38
C ARG A 742 -24.63 -37.09 -7.59
N LEU A 743 -25.56 -36.19 -7.93
CA LEU A 743 -26.98 -36.05 -7.53
C LEU A 743 -27.18 -34.92 -6.51
N ARG A 744 -28.03 -33.91 -6.73
CA ARG A 744 -28.96 -33.46 -7.80
C ARG A 744 -29.27 -32.00 -7.43
N ALA A 745 -29.22 -31.02 -8.32
CA ALA A 745 -30.23 -30.73 -9.35
C ALA A 745 -31.66 -30.53 -8.80
N ASN A 746 -32.17 -29.32 -9.03
CA ASN A 746 -33.55 -28.84 -9.07
C ASN A 746 -34.10 -28.11 -7.84
N PHE A 747 -34.87 -27.06 -8.17
CA PHE A 747 -35.53 -26.01 -7.39
C PHE A 747 -34.68 -24.75 -7.17
N GLU A 748 -34.99 -23.58 -7.72
CA GLU A 748 -36.11 -23.19 -8.58
C GLU A 748 -35.80 -21.83 -9.21
N GLN A 749 -36.12 -21.70 -10.49
CA GLN A 749 -36.09 -20.47 -11.26
C GLN A 749 -37.56 -20.07 -11.46
N CYS A 750 -38.04 -19.02 -10.79
CA CYS A 750 -39.22 -18.28 -11.20
C CYS A 750 -39.33 -16.91 -10.50
N LEU A 751 -39.67 -15.90 -11.31
CA LEU A 751 -40.12 -14.54 -11.01
C LEU A 751 -39.02 -13.47 -10.75
N TYR A 752 -38.56 -12.81 -11.81
CA TYR A 752 -39.16 -11.52 -12.22
C TYR A 752 -38.70 -11.14 -13.64
N GLN A 753 -39.56 -11.42 -14.61
CA GLN A 753 -39.62 -10.73 -15.89
C GLN A 753 -41.02 -10.10 -15.94
N ASP A 754 -41.09 -8.78 -15.92
CA ASP A 754 -42.21 -8.05 -16.51
C ASP A 754 -41.71 -6.68 -17.00
N PHE A 755 -42.19 -6.28 -18.18
CA PHE A 755 -41.73 -5.19 -19.05
C PHE A 755 -40.41 -5.50 -19.81
N PHE A 756 -40.36 -5.74 -21.12
CA PHE A 756 -41.25 -5.34 -22.22
C PHE A 756 -41.15 -6.36 -23.36
N ASP A 757 -42.30 -6.84 -23.82
CA ASP A 757 -42.49 -7.60 -25.04
C ASP A 757 -43.02 -6.65 -26.13
N ARG A 758 -42.42 -6.66 -27.33
CA ARG A 758 -43.17 -6.66 -28.61
C ARG A 758 -42.25 -6.85 -29.81
N ARG A 759 -42.35 -8.08 -30.32
CA ARG A 759 -42.36 -8.52 -31.73
C ARG A 759 -41.05 -8.45 -32.53
N ALA A 760 -40.43 -9.63 -32.57
CA ALA A 760 -39.96 -10.22 -33.82
C ALA A 760 -41.07 -10.27 -34.89
N ALA A 761 -40.72 -10.23 -36.18
CA ALA A 761 -40.63 -11.48 -36.95
C ALA A 761 -40.20 -11.26 -38.42
N VAL A 762 -39.45 -12.28 -38.87
CA VAL A 762 -39.23 -12.78 -40.24
C VAL A 762 -38.27 -12.00 -41.14
N GLY A 763 -37.12 -12.64 -41.40
CA GLY A 763 -36.36 -12.44 -42.63
C GLY A 763 -36.81 -13.44 -43.69
N ASP A 764 -36.77 -13.02 -44.95
CA ASP A 764 -36.55 -13.94 -46.06
C ASP A 764 -35.89 -13.23 -47.26
N LEU A 765 -35.12 -14.02 -48.00
CA LEU A 765 -34.28 -13.67 -49.15
C LEU A 765 -35.08 -13.60 -50.47
N SER A 766 -34.44 -13.00 -51.49
CA SER A 766 -34.63 -13.14 -52.96
C SER A 766 -35.49 -12.11 -53.73
N SER A 767 -34.77 -11.14 -54.29
CA SER A 767 -34.55 -10.85 -55.74
C SER A 767 -35.70 -10.47 -56.72
N VAL A 768 -35.37 -9.43 -57.52
CA VAL A 768 -35.78 -9.09 -58.91
C VAL A 768 -37.14 -8.39 -59.13
N CYS A 769 -37.15 -7.07 -59.42
CA CYS A 769 -37.15 -6.50 -60.80
C CYS A 769 -37.51 -4.99 -60.87
N ALA A 770 -36.65 -4.24 -61.55
CA ALA A 770 -36.89 -3.13 -62.52
C ALA A 770 -37.66 -1.82 -62.18
N SER A 771 -37.02 -0.74 -62.65
CA SER A 771 -37.52 0.61 -63.04
C SER A 771 -37.76 1.63 -61.91
N GLY A 772 -37.34 2.89 -61.98
CA GLY A 772 -36.60 3.67 -62.98
C GLY A 772 -36.56 5.17 -62.58
N ARG A 773 -35.70 5.93 -63.28
CA ARG A 773 -35.66 7.41 -63.44
C ARG A 773 -35.12 8.27 -62.28
N GLY A 774 -33.90 8.79 -62.46
CA GLY A 774 -33.70 10.05 -63.19
C GLY A 774 -33.38 11.33 -62.38
N GLY A 775 -32.25 11.97 -62.72
CA GLY A 775 -31.98 13.42 -62.57
C GLY A 775 -31.20 13.82 -61.32
N ALA A 776 -29.88 14.05 -61.33
CA ALA A 776 -29.06 15.08 -62.02
C ALA A 776 -29.10 16.49 -61.37
N LYS A 777 -27.95 16.89 -60.78
CA LYS A 777 -27.24 18.19 -60.91
C LYS A 777 -26.01 18.17 -59.98
N GLN A 778 -24.78 17.95 -60.46
CA GLN A 778 -23.82 18.83 -61.16
C GLN A 778 -23.22 20.00 -60.36
N GLY A 779 -21.88 20.01 -60.35
CA GLY A 779 -21.02 21.19 -60.48
C GLY A 779 -19.85 21.20 -59.49
N ALA A 780 -18.58 21.41 -59.84
CA ALA A 780 -17.86 21.46 -61.12
C ALA A 780 -16.35 21.48 -60.78
N LEU A 781 -15.54 20.86 -61.64
CA LEU A 781 -14.08 20.88 -61.66
C LEU A 781 -13.55 22.04 -62.51
N GLY A 782 -12.32 22.45 -62.25
CA GLY A 782 -11.41 23.09 -63.21
C GLY A 782 -10.05 23.30 -62.52
N GLY A 783 -8.88 22.96 -63.06
CA GLY A 783 -8.50 22.39 -64.34
C GLY A 783 -7.03 22.76 -64.60
N LYS A 784 -6.24 21.84 -65.18
CA LYS A 784 -5.21 22.04 -66.22
C LYS A 784 -4.03 21.07 -66.08
N ALA A 785 -3.65 20.54 -67.24
CA ALA A 785 -2.68 19.49 -67.50
C ALA A 785 -1.40 20.04 -68.15
N GLY A 786 -0.34 19.21 -68.14
CA GLY A 786 0.90 19.35 -68.93
C GLY A 786 2.05 18.56 -68.26
N ARG A 787 2.23 17.25 -68.45
CA ARG A 787 2.74 16.43 -69.59
C ARG A 787 4.28 16.25 -69.60
N ARG A 788 4.69 14.97 -69.79
CA ARG A 788 6.01 14.33 -70.03
C ARG A 788 6.77 13.85 -68.79
N GLU A 789 7.42 12.68 -68.76
CA GLU A 789 7.45 11.42 -69.54
C GLU A 789 8.41 10.49 -68.77
N GLY A 790 8.17 9.16 -68.74
CA GLY A 790 9.23 8.15 -68.59
C GLY A 790 9.15 7.15 -67.42
N GLY A 791 8.91 5.86 -67.74
CA GLY A 791 9.40 4.68 -66.98
C GLY A 791 8.34 3.85 -66.22
N PHE A 792 7.63 2.89 -66.84
CA PHE A 792 7.85 1.41 -66.79
C PHE A 792 7.75 0.78 -65.37
N ASN A 793 7.03 -0.30 -65.06
CA ASN A 793 6.20 -1.26 -65.79
C ASN A 793 5.35 -2.09 -64.77
N GLU A 794 4.19 -2.59 -65.21
CA GLU A 794 3.29 -3.52 -64.50
C GLU A 794 3.91 -4.92 -64.26
N VAL A 795 3.49 -5.63 -63.20
CA VAL A 795 3.33 -7.12 -63.24
C VAL A 795 2.12 -7.57 -62.41
N LYS A 796 1.24 -8.35 -63.07
CA LYS A 796 0.12 -9.13 -62.54
C LYS A 796 0.57 -10.52 -62.04
N SER A 797 -0.17 -11.06 -61.07
CA SER A 797 -0.19 -12.49 -60.65
C SER A 797 -0.63 -13.45 -61.77
N PRO A 798 -0.28 -14.76 -61.72
CA PRO A 798 -1.23 -15.80 -61.27
C PRO A 798 -0.61 -17.04 -60.55
N ILE A 799 -1.48 -18.03 -60.27
CA ILE A 799 -1.54 -19.09 -59.23
C ILE A 799 -1.00 -20.48 -59.64
N ALA A 800 -0.52 -21.28 -58.66
CA ALA A 800 -0.71 -22.75 -58.39
C ALA A 800 0.55 -23.31 -57.66
N GLY A 801 0.59 -24.26 -56.71
CA GLY A 801 -0.32 -25.24 -56.08
C GLY A 801 0.55 -26.41 -55.52
N THR A 802 0.01 -27.24 -54.60
CA THR A 802 0.60 -28.44 -53.90
C THR A 802 1.37 -28.15 -52.60
N GLY A 803 1.23 -28.83 -51.46
CA GLY A 803 0.39 -29.93 -50.95
C GLY A 803 0.94 -30.34 -49.57
N VAL A 804 0.11 -30.48 -48.53
CA VAL A 804 0.51 -30.94 -47.17
C VAL A 804 -0.40 -32.09 -46.76
N PRO A 805 0.12 -33.24 -46.26
CA PRO A 805 -0.69 -34.33 -45.73
C PRO A 805 -0.97 -34.18 -44.23
N VAL A 806 -2.13 -34.72 -43.83
CA VAL A 806 -2.60 -34.91 -42.45
C VAL A 806 -2.21 -36.32 -41.99
N VAL A 807 -1.69 -36.47 -40.75
CA VAL A 807 -1.79 -37.70 -39.95
C VAL A 807 -1.95 -37.33 -38.47
N ALA A 808 -3.01 -37.84 -37.84
CA ALA A 808 -3.23 -37.87 -36.39
C ALA A 808 -2.56 -39.11 -35.77
N VAL A 809 -2.32 -39.14 -34.44
CA VAL A 809 -2.61 -40.29 -33.53
C VAL A 809 -2.13 -40.05 -32.07
N CYS A 810 -3.10 -40.23 -31.17
CA CYS A 810 -3.16 -40.80 -29.81
C CYS A 810 -2.31 -40.38 -28.59
N ARG A 811 -3.05 -40.31 -27.47
CA ARG A 811 -2.68 -40.30 -26.04
C ARG A 811 -1.80 -41.49 -25.60
N SER A 812 -1.01 -41.25 -24.55
CA SER A 812 -0.71 -42.23 -23.50
C SER A 812 -0.81 -41.56 -22.11
N SER A 813 -1.06 -42.39 -21.09
CA SER A 813 -1.51 -42.04 -19.75
C SER A 813 -0.57 -42.54 -18.65
N LEU A 814 -0.44 -41.76 -17.57
CA LEU A 814 -0.16 -42.13 -16.15
C LEU A 814 1.32 -42.23 -15.64
N PRO A 815 1.58 -42.11 -14.30
CA PRO A 815 2.37 -41.01 -13.70
C PRO A 815 3.63 -41.45 -12.92
N ALA A 816 4.54 -40.53 -12.58
CA ALA A 816 5.49 -40.69 -11.48
C ALA A 816 6.04 -39.34 -10.95
N SER A 817 6.23 -39.29 -9.63
CA SER A 817 6.72 -38.23 -8.73
C SER A 817 8.09 -37.63 -9.05
N PRO A 818 8.40 -36.40 -8.58
CA PRO A 818 9.75 -35.85 -8.64
C PRO A 818 10.53 -36.17 -7.35
N THR A 819 11.57 -36.97 -7.48
CA THR A 819 12.70 -36.99 -6.52
C THR A 819 13.97 -36.90 -7.33
N TRP A 820 14.68 -35.77 -7.24
CA TRP A 820 16.07 -35.68 -7.63
C TRP A 820 16.87 -35.07 -6.49
N THR A 821 17.54 -35.96 -5.77
CA THR A 821 18.65 -35.67 -4.86
C THR A 821 19.90 -35.50 -5.73
N VAL A 822 20.51 -34.32 -5.72
CA VAL A 822 21.81 -34.10 -6.39
C VAL A 822 22.93 -34.20 -5.36
N TRP A 823 23.77 -35.21 -5.53
CA TRP A 823 25.05 -35.34 -4.85
C TRP A 823 26.08 -34.45 -5.57
N MET A 824 26.69 -33.50 -4.84
CA MET A 824 27.87 -32.79 -5.32
C MET A 824 29.13 -33.60 -4.97
N LYS A 825 29.91 -33.97 -5.98
CA LYS A 825 31.29 -34.44 -5.83
C LYS A 825 32.20 -33.54 -6.64
N GLY A 826 33.17 -32.93 -5.96
CA GLY A 826 34.05 -31.90 -6.51
C GLY A 826 35.03 -32.41 -7.57
N GLY A 827 35.41 -31.49 -8.47
CA GLY A 827 36.50 -31.63 -9.43
C GLY A 827 36.78 -30.28 -10.10
N SER A 828 38.03 -29.82 -9.99
CA SER A 828 38.56 -28.53 -10.46
C SER A 828 38.92 -28.54 -11.96
N PRO A 829 39.50 -27.46 -12.54
CA PRO A 829 38.84 -26.50 -13.43
C PRO A 829 39.27 -26.62 -14.91
N GLY A 830 38.42 -26.15 -15.83
CA GLY A 830 38.85 -25.76 -17.18
C GLY A 830 38.02 -26.33 -18.33
N SER A 831 37.09 -25.53 -18.84
CA SER A 831 36.69 -25.39 -20.26
C SER A 831 35.32 -24.72 -20.31
N GLY A 832 35.22 -23.61 -21.03
CA GLY A 832 34.01 -22.82 -21.16
C GLY A 832 32.95 -23.51 -21.99
N TRP A 833 31.68 -23.21 -21.69
CA TRP A 833 30.53 -23.62 -22.49
C TRP A 833 29.61 -22.42 -22.73
N ARG A 834 29.37 -22.13 -24.02
CA ARG A 834 28.16 -21.46 -24.50
C ARG A 834 27.01 -22.46 -24.42
N VAL A 835 25.83 -21.99 -24.03
CA VAL A 835 24.59 -22.73 -24.22
C VAL A 835 23.61 -21.80 -24.94
N ASP A 836 23.22 -22.23 -26.14
CA ASP A 836 22.15 -21.67 -26.96
C ASP A 836 20.79 -21.98 -26.33
N LEU A 837 19.89 -21.00 -26.37
CA LEU A 837 18.51 -21.08 -25.87
C LEU A 837 17.58 -21.51 -27.01
N GLY A 838 16.89 -22.62 -26.78
CA GLY A 838 15.66 -22.99 -27.49
C GLY A 838 14.46 -22.87 -26.57
#